data_AF-A0A9D7FKA5-F1
#
_entry.id   AF-A0A9D7FKA5-F1
#
_cell.length_a   1.000
_cell.length_b   1.000
_cell.length_c   1.000
_cell.angle_alpha   90.00
_cell.angle_beta   90.00
_cell.angle_gamma   90.00
#
_symmetry.space_group_name_H-M   'P 1'
#
loop_
_entity.id
_entity.type
_entity.pdbx_description
1 polymer ?
#
loop_
_entity_poly.entity_id
_entity_poly.type
_entity_poly.pdbx_seq_one_letter_code
_entity_poly.pdbx_strand_id
1 'polypeptide(L)'
;MGREQLSRREFLAITSQMGLAASLGTQLYDSRAWSTPEQVRAILQPIIEIEIQKGPVYRGEFLEHIGFPLGGIGTGSVALVGTGEVSEWQIWNRVHKPARIGQTLFALSGNVGDKSFQRVLQTRTCEDLLEVEPMKALSFRGEYPVAWLDFEDDLPLDVSLESYSPMIPLEPEMSAFPLAAFNWKLKNTSDRKVAGYLLASLQNAVGQDGFSQVRGNQFYGYGRNKVKTIRSKKGVGLYFDAQPGEVGTFGKSTVLATNDPQINQIFQTARNVNIHYNHDWRRRWIPLPASTLKAGVNTIWLGNVDRLNWGEPSSLMALAEAVKEGANLVLTGGEKSALPMLLAPPVAEEGTVLLADFEGEEYAPGWRVEGEAFGTGPAKGTFLPHQNPVTGYIGLGLVNSYKGNDDLTGKLISPEFDLSKPFLQFLVAGGSSSKTEIRLIVDGQIVRREAGLNNEYLRRRIWNISEFVGKKGHLEIVDEGVGGWGHINVDDIRLSDSEVMSFTQQEAQILFDLLPFKAKSYQCDPSKPENISCTHPLFRSCHIGRLRNVSTGSFDEFVLKDGADLIPGNEDSRPLGVIGAYGKGKVLFLNPDLENVHPGDIEPFVGGIAAALSGNTYEPRSGWPRESPFFGDMTLGCLNTDGEALPVWTQKEDIIEFLGGRSPRKVFSSTLTRIGESFAGAIRVPYQLEPGEEKVISFTISWSFPNHYIQDIFTPSFRVGNYYNTCSKTPPTASNNSHEIVRSWKGEPCSSMTCSIVPPFR
;
A
#
# COMPACT_ATOMS: atom_id res chain seq x y z
N MET A 1 1.50 8.82 50.76
CA MET A 1 0.26 8.00 50.73
C MET A 1 -0.07 7.70 49.27
N GLY A 2 -0.39 6.44 48.97
CA GLY A 2 -0.33 5.86 47.63
C GLY A 2 -1.29 6.53 46.64
N ARG A 3 -0.75 6.89 45.47
CA ARG A 3 -1.54 7.22 44.28
C ARG A 3 -2.16 5.93 43.75
N GLU A 4 -3.45 5.71 43.97
CA GLU A 4 -4.19 4.72 43.16
C GLU A 4 -4.38 5.31 41.75
N GLN A 5 -3.97 4.56 40.74
CA GLN A 5 -3.75 5.04 39.37
C GLN A 5 -4.40 4.04 38.38
N LEU A 6 -5.06 4.57 37.33
CA LEU A 6 -5.93 3.84 36.38
C LEU A 6 -5.18 2.94 35.38
N SER A 7 -5.82 1.85 34.92
CA SER A 7 -5.35 0.95 33.86
C SER A 7 -5.61 1.49 32.44
N ARG A 8 -4.88 1.02 31.42
CA ARG A 8 -5.09 1.41 29.99
C ARG A 8 -6.52 1.17 29.50
N ARG A 9 -7.14 0.09 29.95
CA ARG A 9 -8.52 -0.26 29.63
C ARG A 9 -9.51 0.69 30.27
N GLU A 10 -9.21 1.18 31.47
CA GLU A 10 -9.97 2.26 32.10
C GLU A 10 -9.69 3.58 31.40
N PHE A 11 -8.44 3.96 31.10
CA PHE A 11 -8.12 5.15 30.30
C PHE A 11 -8.90 5.16 28.98
N LEU A 12 -8.94 4.05 28.23
CA LEU A 12 -9.65 3.97 26.96
C LEU A 12 -11.17 3.85 27.10
N ALA A 13 -11.69 3.12 28.10
CA ALA A 13 -13.13 3.10 28.39
C ALA A 13 -13.62 4.47 28.86
N ILE A 14 -12.79 5.17 29.63
CA ILE A 14 -13.01 6.54 30.00
C ILE A 14 -12.82 7.38 28.72
N THR A 15 -11.85 7.23 27.78
CA THR A 15 -11.78 8.00 26.49
C THR A 15 -12.89 7.75 25.48
N SER A 16 -13.43 6.54 25.39
CA SER A 16 -14.67 6.24 24.67
C SER A 16 -15.89 6.90 25.31
N GLN A 17 -15.73 7.34 26.56
CA GLN A 17 -16.62 8.19 27.34
C GLN A 17 -15.94 9.56 27.65
N MET A 18 -14.79 9.91 27.03
CA MET A 18 -13.93 11.08 27.30
C MET A 18 -13.45 11.74 26.02
N GLY A 19 -14.41 12.19 25.22
CA GLY A 19 -14.33 13.60 24.81
C GLY A 19 -14.44 14.59 26.00
N LEU A 20 -14.02 14.17 27.21
CA LEU A 20 -14.50 14.59 28.53
C LEU A 20 -13.41 14.44 29.61
N ALA A 21 -12.25 15.10 29.44
CA ALA A 21 -11.33 15.44 30.53
C ALA A 21 -9.96 15.92 30.03
N ALA A 22 -9.68 17.22 30.14
CA ALA A 22 -8.66 17.70 31.07
C ALA A 22 -8.79 19.21 31.32
N SER A 23 -8.28 19.64 32.46
CA SER A 23 -7.93 21.03 32.77
C SER A 23 -6.76 21.05 33.75
N LEU A 24 -5.77 21.92 33.51
CA LEU A 24 -4.76 22.40 34.47
C LEU A 24 -5.43 23.09 35.69
N GLY A 25 -4.87 23.24 36.88
CA GLY A 25 -3.50 23.11 37.35
C GLY A 25 -3.20 24.22 38.37
N THR A 26 -3.78 24.15 39.57
CA THR A 26 -3.15 24.42 40.90
C THR A 26 -4.23 24.57 41.99
N GLN A 27 -4.00 23.88 43.11
CA GLN A 27 -4.90 23.59 44.23
C GLN A 27 -5.91 22.47 43.97
N LEU A 28 -6.02 21.56 44.94
CA LEU A 28 -6.92 20.40 45.04
C LEU A 28 -6.33 19.04 44.59
N TYR A 29 -5.46 18.54 45.47
CA TYR A 29 -5.49 17.15 45.92
C TYR A 29 -6.90 16.85 46.48
N ASP A 30 -7.84 16.36 45.68
CA ASP A 30 -8.86 15.39 46.13
C ASP A 30 -9.68 14.85 44.94
N SER A 31 -10.22 13.66 45.13
CA SER A 31 -10.97 12.82 44.20
C SER A 31 -12.09 13.50 43.36
N ARG A 32 -12.30 12.96 42.14
CA ARG A 32 -13.53 13.07 41.31
C ARG A 32 -13.88 14.45 40.72
N ALA A 33 -13.26 14.83 39.60
CA ALA A 33 -13.87 15.78 38.65
C ALA A 33 -13.20 15.66 37.27
N TRP A 34 -13.99 15.30 36.24
CA TRP A 34 -13.54 15.22 34.84
C TRP A 34 -14.68 15.80 33.97
N SER A 35 -14.35 16.87 33.23
CA SER A 35 -15.20 17.91 32.64
C SER A 35 -16.10 17.46 31.47
N THR A 36 -17.26 18.12 31.25
CA THR A 36 -18.26 17.74 30.22
C THR A 36 -17.91 18.25 28.77
N PRO A 37 -18.44 17.74 27.62
CA PRO A 37 -18.07 18.25 26.29
C PRO A 37 -18.71 19.63 26.10
N GLU A 38 -19.77 19.95 26.85
CA GLU A 38 -20.33 21.30 26.97
C GLU A 38 -19.32 22.25 27.62
N GLN A 39 -18.44 21.78 28.50
CA GLN A 39 -17.37 22.58 29.09
C GLN A 39 -16.16 22.72 28.14
N VAL A 40 -15.80 21.69 27.36
CA VAL A 40 -14.78 21.80 26.29
C VAL A 40 -15.26 22.74 25.18
N ARG A 41 -16.53 22.61 24.77
CA ARG A 41 -17.18 23.56 23.88
C ARG A 41 -17.15 24.95 24.49
N ALA A 42 -17.49 25.14 25.78
CA ALA A 42 -17.41 26.44 26.44
C ALA A 42 -15.98 27.01 26.56
N ILE A 43 -14.92 26.19 26.52
CA ILE A 43 -13.51 26.64 26.49
C ILE A 43 -13.07 27.01 25.07
N LEU A 44 -13.49 26.22 24.08
CA LEU A 44 -13.31 26.55 22.67
C LEU A 44 -14.22 27.71 22.27
N GLN A 45 -15.34 27.93 22.94
CA GLN A 45 -16.36 28.92 22.59
C GLN A 45 -15.76 30.32 22.54
N PRO A 46 -14.96 30.80 23.51
CA PRO A 46 -14.19 32.03 23.37
C PRO A 46 -13.21 32.05 22.19
N ILE A 47 -12.59 30.93 21.81
CA ILE A 47 -11.66 30.83 20.67
C ILE A 47 -12.42 30.84 19.33
N ILE A 48 -13.60 30.22 19.31
CA ILE A 48 -14.56 30.20 18.20
C ILE A 48 -15.27 31.56 18.06
N GLU A 49 -15.49 32.27 19.17
CA GLU A 49 -16.14 33.59 19.27
C GLU A 49 -15.18 34.77 19.14
N ILE A 50 -13.87 34.58 19.39
CA ILE A 50 -12.85 35.47 18.83
C ILE A 50 -13.13 35.45 17.33
N GLU A 51 -13.39 36.62 16.74
CA GLU A 51 -13.58 36.78 15.30
C GLU A 51 -12.28 36.38 14.58
N ILE A 52 -12.05 35.07 14.47
CA ILE A 52 -11.31 34.49 13.38
C ILE A 52 -12.08 34.98 12.16
N GLN A 53 -11.40 35.77 11.33
CA GLN A 53 -11.93 36.25 10.07
C GLN A 53 -12.55 35.03 9.38
N LYS A 54 -13.89 35.01 9.23
CA LYS A 54 -14.59 33.81 8.76
C LYS A 54 -13.91 33.32 7.50
N GLY A 55 -13.39 32.10 7.58
CA GLY A 55 -12.69 31.49 6.47
C GLY A 55 -13.62 31.37 5.25
N PRO A 56 -13.06 31.23 4.04
CA PRO A 56 -13.86 30.95 2.86
C PRO A 56 -14.71 29.68 3.06
N VAL A 57 -15.93 29.70 2.52
CA VAL A 57 -16.80 28.53 2.43
C VAL A 57 -16.62 27.90 1.06
N TYR A 58 -16.16 26.66 1.03
CA TYR A 58 -15.89 25.90 -0.18
C TYR A 58 -17.12 25.09 -0.63
N ARG A 59 -17.31 24.98 -1.95
CA ARG A 59 -18.40 24.25 -2.63
C ARG A 59 -17.91 23.73 -3.98
N GLY A 60 -18.63 22.79 -4.58
CA GLY A 60 -18.35 22.31 -5.94
C GLY A 60 -16.96 21.68 -6.07
N GLU A 61 -16.25 21.99 -7.14
CA GLU A 61 -14.91 21.44 -7.44
C GLU A 61 -13.86 21.71 -6.35
N PHE A 62 -14.00 22.80 -5.58
CA PHE A 62 -13.08 23.11 -4.48
C PHE A 62 -13.09 22.04 -3.37
N LEU A 63 -14.19 21.28 -3.24
CA LEU A 63 -14.29 20.19 -2.25
C LEU A 63 -13.33 19.04 -2.55
N GLU A 64 -12.86 18.89 -3.80
CA GLU A 64 -11.93 17.82 -4.18
C GLU A 64 -10.52 18.01 -3.62
N HIS A 65 -10.22 19.20 -3.09
CA HIS A 65 -8.88 19.57 -2.63
C HIS A 65 -8.77 19.75 -1.11
N ILE A 66 -9.82 19.39 -0.36
CA ILE A 66 -9.86 19.56 1.10
C ILE A 66 -9.50 18.25 1.79
N GLY A 67 -8.52 18.31 2.70
CA GLY A 67 -8.24 17.29 3.71
C GLY A 67 -7.99 17.97 5.06
N PHE A 68 -9.02 18.05 5.90
CA PHE A 68 -8.95 18.73 7.18
C PHE A 68 -8.52 17.76 8.29
N PRO A 69 -7.34 17.93 8.92
CA PRO A 69 -6.82 16.96 9.86
C PRO A 69 -7.52 17.03 11.22
N LEU A 70 -7.93 15.87 11.71
CA LEU A 70 -8.44 15.63 13.05
C LEU A 70 -7.50 14.65 13.76
N GLY A 71 -6.89 15.12 14.84
CA GLY A 71 -5.95 14.40 15.69
C GLY A 71 -5.08 15.39 16.47
N GLY A 72 -4.74 15.05 17.71
CA GLY A 72 -3.82 15.84 18.51
C GLY A 72 -2.36 15.75 18.00
N ILE A 73 -1.51 16.66 18.51
CA ILE A 73 -0.09 16.74 18.17
C ILE A 73 0.60 15.40 18.44
N GLY A 74 1.31 14.88 17.44
CA GLY A 74 2.09 13.65 17.56
C GLY A 74 1.25 12.39 17.79
N THR A 75 -0.06 12.45 17.50
CA THR A 75 -0.95 11.30 17.68
C THR A 75 -1.24 10.54 16.39
N GLY A 76 -0.79 11.05 15.26
CA GLY A 76 -1.38 10.74 13.96
C GLY A 76 -2.67 11.53 13.75
N SER A 77 -3.31 11.36 12.60
CA SER A 77 -4.57 12.05 12.31
C SER A 77 -5.45 11.24 11.37
N VAL A 78 -6.72 11.63 11.27
CA VAL A 78 -7.64 11.28 10.20
C VAL A 78 -8.06 12.57 9.50
N ALA A 79 -8.29 12.55 8.20
CA ALA A 79 -8.78 13.73 7.48
C ALA A 79 -10.30 13.66 7.29
N LEU A 80 -10.99 14.73 7.67
CA LEU A 80 -12.33 15.02 7.15
C LEU A 80 -12.16 15.70 5.79
N VAL A 81 -12.43 14.98 4.70
CA VAL A 81 -12.24 15.51 3.35
C VAL A 81 -13.46 16.30 2.87
N GLY A 82 -13.30 17.11 1.83
CA GLY A 82 -14.36 18.01 1.35
C GLY A 82 -15.64 17.32 0.87
N THR A 83 -15.63 16.01 0.67
CA THR A 83 -16.81 15.20 0.34
C THR A 83 -17.58 14.71 1.57
N GLY A 84 -17.10 14.98 2.79
CA GLY A 84 -17.69 14.54 4.06
C GLY A 84 -17.18 13.17 4.55
N GLU A 85 -16.36 12.49 3.77
CA GLU A 85 -15.74 11.21 4.15
C GLU A 85 -14.66 11.40 5.24
N VAL A 86 -14.54 10.44 6.17
CA VAL A 86 -13.36 10.31 7.04
C VAL A 86 -12.33 9.44 6.33
N SER A 87 -11.24 10.04 5.86
CA SER A 87 -10.21 9.38 5.07
C SER A 87 -8.81 9.79 5.48
N GLU A 88 -7.80 9.51 4.65
CA GLU A 88 -6.38 9.79 4.90
C GLU A 88 -5.94 9.40 6.33
N TRP A 89 -6.18 8.14 6.68
CA TRP A 89 -5.87 7.60 8.01
C TRP A 89 -4.36 7.51 8.23
N GLN A 90 -3.85 8.34 9.13
CA GLN A 90 -2.44 8.47 9.50
C GLN A 90 -2.20 8.20 10.99
N ILE A 91 -3.10 7.45 11.63
CA ILE A 91 -3.06 7.12 13.08
C ILE A 91 -1.84 6.26 13.49
N TRP A 92 -1.07 5.78 12.52
CA TRP A 92 0.21 5.08 12.71
C TRP A 92 1.44 5.98 12.54
N ASN A 93 1.26 7.31 12.43
CA ASN A 93 2.30 8.28 12.10
C ASN A 93 3.03 7.97 10.79
N ARG A 94 2.29 7.45 9.82
CA ARG A 94 2.78 7.15 8.46
C ARG A 94 1.99 7.98 7.47
N VAL A 95 2.69 8.80 6.70
CA VAL A 95 2.07 9.68 5.70
C VAL A 95 1.89 8.88 4.41
N HIS A 96 0.64 8.57 4.08
CA HIS A 96 0.27 7.91 2.83
C HIS A 96 -1.09 8.43 2.36
N LYS A 97 -1.25 8.61 1.04
CA LYS A 97 -2.50 9.08 0.43
C LYS A 97 -2.77 8.29 -0.87
N PRO A 98 -4.00 7.79 -1.09
CA PRO A 98 -5.12 7.74 -0.15
C PRO A 98 -4.94 6.58 0.87
N ALA A 99 -4.96 6.87 2.17
CA ALA A 99 -5.08 5.86 3.21
C ALA A 99 -6.54 5.78 3.67
N ARG A 100 -7.26 4.73 3.29
CA ARG A 100 -8.68 4.52 3.64
C ARG A 100 -8.81 3.32 4.56
N ILE A 101 -9.71 3.46 5.53
CA ILE A 101 -10.23 2.33 6.29
C ILE A 101 -11.69 2.20 5.85
N GLY A 102 -12.02 1.07 5.22
CA GLY A 102 -13.38 0.79 4.78
C GLY A 102 -14.37 0.81 5.94
N GLN A 103 -15.66 0.79 5.62
CA GLN A 103 -16.74 0.60 6.60
C GLN A 103 -16.77 1.66 7.71
N THR A 104 -16.14 2.82 7.49
CA THR A 104 -16.11 3.95 8.42
C THR A 104 -16.87 5.11 7.83
N LEU A 105 -18.07 5.37 8.36
CA LEU A 105 -19.05 6.26 7.74
C LEU A 105 -20.05 6.80 8.75
N PHE A 106 -20.75 7.86 8.34
CA PHE A 106 -21.95 8.36 8.99
C PHE A 106 -23.15 8.23 8.04
N ALA A 107 -24.30 7.84 8.57
CA ALA A 107 -25.53 7.73 7.80
C ALA A 107 -26.73 8.12 8.66
N LEU A 108 -27.82 8.56 8.04
CA LEU A 108 -29.07 8.81 8.72
C LEU A 108 -30.24 8.12 8.03
N SER A 109 -31.29 7.86 8.80
CA SER A 109 -32.58 7.43 8.32
C SER A 109 -33.68 8.18 9.02
N GLY A 110 -34.83 8.32 8.38
CA GLY A 110 -35.99 8.89 9.04
C GLY A 110 -37.29 8.66 8.30
N ASN A 111 -38.38 9.03 8.97
CA ASN A 111 -39.72 8.99 8.43
C ASN A 111 -40.45 10.31 8.73
N VAL A 112 -41.27 10.77 7.77
CA VAL A 112 -42.23 11.88 7.93
C VAL A 112 -43.57 11.48 7.34
N GLY A 113 -44.52 11.16 8.22
CA GLY A 113 -45.72 10.43 7.83
C GLY A 113 -45.34 9.08 7.23
N ASP A 114 -45.86 8.76 6.04
CA ASP A 114 -45.60 7.50 5.33
C ASP A 114 -44.33 7.50 4.46
N LYS A 115 -43.61 8.63 4.40
CA LYS A 115 -42.38 8.76 3.60
C LYS A 115 -41.17 8.41 4.45
N SER A 116 -40.39 7.42 4.01
CA SER A 116 -39.09 7.06 4.58
C SER A 116 -37.94 7.60 3.74
N PHE A 117 -36.79 7.82 4.36
CA PHE A 117 -35.56 8.21 3.69
C PHE A 117 -34.34 7.62 4.39
N GLN A 118 -33.25 7.42 3.63
CA GLN A 118 -31.93 7.08 4.13
C GLN A 118 -30.87 7.85 3.33
N ARG A 119 -29.81 8.30 4.00
CA ARG A 119 -28.69 8.98 3.39
C ARG A 119 -27.37 8.60 4.03
N VAL A 120 -26.33 8.42 3.22
CA VAL A 120 -24.95 8.47 3.71
C VAL A 120 -24.54 9.93 3.76
N LEU A 121 -23.92 10.37 4.86
CA LEU A 121 -23.60 11.77 5.13
C LEU A 121 -22.27 12.20 4.50
N GLN A 122 -22.21 12.03 3.18
CA GLN A 122 -21.13 12.41 2.28
C GLN A 122 -21.72 12.63 0.88
N THR A 123 -20.98 13.28 -0.02
CA THR A 123 -21.45 13.61 -1.39
C THR A 123 -20.99 12.63 -2.47
N ARG A 124 -20.10 11.68 -2.13
CA ARG A 124 -19.68 10.60 -3.03
C ARG A 124 -20.38 9.31 -2.67
N THR A 125 -20.64 8.47 -3.67
CA THR A 125 -21.14 7.11 -3.46
C THR A 125 -20.25 6.37 -2.44
N CYS A 126 -20.88 5.79 -1.43
CA CYS A 126 -20.18 4.97 -0.43
C CYS A 126 -20.08 3.54 -0.94
N GLU A 127 -18.87 3.07 -1.22
CA GLU A 127 -18.65 1.69 -1.71
C GLU A 127 -19.14 0.63 -0.72
N ASP A 128 -19.15 0.95 0.58
CA ASP A 128 -19.64 0.07 1.64
C ASP A 128 -21.18 0.04 1.77
N LEU A 129 -21.88 1.00 1.15
CA LEU A 129 -23.34 1.19 1.23
C LEU A 129 -23.92 1.67 -0.12
N LEU A 130 -23.72 0.90 -1.19
CA LEU A 130 -24.17 1.27 -2.55
C LEU A 130 -25.69 1.47 -2.66
N GLU A 131 -26.47 0.84 -1.78
CA GLU A 131 -27.92 0.92 -1.73
C GLU A 131 -28.45 2.17 -1.02
N VAL A 132 -27.59 2.92 -0.34
CA VAL A 132 -27.96 4.14 0.39
C VAL A 132 -27.41 5.34 -0.37
N GLU A 133 -28.31 6.23 -0.81
CA GLU A 133 -27.92 7.41 -1.58
C GLU A 133 -27.04 8.36 -0.74
N PRO A 134 -26.00 8.97 -1.33
CA PRO A 134 -25.26 10.06 -0.70
C PRO A 134 -26.11 11.34 -0.61
N MET A 135 -25.67 12.29 0.20
CA MET A 135 -26.21 13.65 0.20
C MET A 135 -25.92 14.32 -1.15
N LYS A 136 -26.85 15.14 -1.67
CA LYS A 136 -26.69 15.75 -3.00
C LYS A 136 -25.53 16.73 -3.09
N ALA A 137 -25.37 17.58 -2.07
CA ALA A 137 -24.30 18.56 -2.01
C ALA A 137 -23.96 18.90 -0.55
N LEU A 138 -22.82 19.58 -0.37
CA LEU A 138 -22.44 20.16 0.90
C LEU A 138 -21.63 21.44 0.69
N SER A 139 -21.54 22.26 1.73
CA SER A 139 -20.56 23.32 1.84
C SER A 139 -19.61 23.06 3.00
N PHE A 140 -18.33 23.37 2.83
CA PHE A 140 -17.28 23.09 3.80
C PHE A 140 -16.61 24.38 4.24
N ARG A 141 -16.48 24.59 5.56
CA ARG A 141 -15.67 25.65 6.15
C ARG A 141 -14.71 25.06 7.17
N GLY A 142 -13.41 25.26 6.98
CA GLY A 142 -12.37 24.81 7.91
C GLY A 142 -11.64 26.00 8.54
N GLU A 143 -11.61 26.05 9.86
CA GLU A 143 -10.81 26.98 10.64
C GLU A 143 -10.11 26.17 11.74
N TYR A 144 -8.90 25.68 11.44
CA TYR A 144 -8.19 24.74 12.33
C TYR A 144 -8.15 25.27 13.77
N PRO A 145 -8.62 24.51 14.78
CA PRO A 145 -8.85 23.05 14.78
C PRO A 145 -10.30 22.58 14.54
N VAL A 146 -11.20 23.44 14.04
CA VAL A 146 -12.63 23.14 13.83
C VAL A 146 -13.01 23.18 12.34
N ALA A 147 -13.88 22.26 11.94
CA ALA A 147 -14.50 22.24 10.62
C ALA A 147 -16.03 22.19 10.73
N TRP A 148 -16.72 22.86 9.81
CA TRP A 148 -18.16 22.87 9.68
C TRP A 148 -18.57 22.42 8.28
N LEU A 149 -19.52 21.49 8.21
CA LEU A 149 -20.15 21.06 6.98
C LEU A 149 -21.65 21.32 7.09
N ASP A 150 -22.21 21.96 6.08
CA ASP A 150 -23.66 22.14 5.91
C ASP A 150 -24.08 21.35 4.68
N PHE A 151 -25.00 20.39 4.85
CA PHE A 151 -25.45 19.53 3.76
C PHE A 151 -26.72 20.08 3.09
N GLU A 152 -26.80 19.91 1.78
CA GLU A 152 -27.93 20.33 0.95
C GLU A 152 -28.55 19.08 0.30
N ASP A 153 -29.81 18.77 0.63
CA ASP A 153 -30.58 17.65 0.10
C ASP A 153 -32.09 17.94 0.23
N ASP A 154 -32.95 17.17 -0.45
CA ASP A 154 -34.41 17.28 -0.38
C ASP A 154 -34.95 16.49 0.83
N LEU A 155 -34.34 16.67 1.99
CA LEU A 155 -34.76 16.01 3.23
C LEU A 155 -35.67 16.92 4.06
N PRO A 156 -36.55 16.35 4.90
CA PRO A 156 -37.31 17.11 5.89
C PRO A 156 -36.45 17.53 7.11
N LEU A 157 -35.13 17.61 6.92
CA LEU A 157 -34.14 17.91 7.94
C LEU A 157 -33.07 18.83 7.36
N ASP A 158 -32.74 19.90 8.08
CA ASP A 158 -31.42 20.54 7.95
C ASP A 158 -30.41 19.66 8.69
N VAL A 159 -29.32 19.31 8.01
CA VAL A 159 -28.27 18.44 8.54
C VAL A 159 -26.93 19.17 8.44
N SER A 160 -26.27 19.37 9.58
CA SER A 160 -24.94 19.96 9.63
C SER A 160 -24.02 19.22 10.59
N LEU A 161 -22.71 19.35 10.38
CA LEU A 161 -21.66 18.75 11.20
C LEU A 161 -20.71 19.85 11.68
N GLU A 162 -20.40 19.84 12.97
CA GLU A 162 -19.22 20.51 13.54
C GLU A 162 -18.23 19.42 14.00
N SER A 163 -17.00 19.49 13.53
CA SER A 163 -15.96 18.49 13.85
C SER A 163 -14.69 19.16 14.33
N TYR A 164 -14.04 18.58 15.33
CA TYR A 164 -12.82 19.15 15.91
C TYR A 164 -11.94 18.11 16.58
N SER A 165 -10.69 18.50 16.81
CA SER A 165 -9.78 17.86 17.75
C SER A 165 -9.41 18.86 18.85
N PRO A 166 -9.12 18.39 20.08
CA PRO A 166 -8.86 19.27 21.22
C PRO A 166 -7.48 19.92 21.12
N MET A 167 -7.28 20.87 20.19
CA MET A 167 -6.08 21.68 20.10
C MET A 167 -6.27 22.95 20.94
N ILE A 168 -5.60 22.99 22.09
CA ILE A 168 -5.74 24.09 23.04
C ILE A 168 -4.36 24.74 23.21
N PRO A 169 -4.17 25.99 22.75
CA PRO A 169 -2.90 26.69 22.92
C PRO A 169 -2.41 26.67 24.36
N LEU A 170 -1.10 26.42 24.55
CA LEU A 170 -0.44 26.32 25.86
C LEU A 170 -0.87 25.14 26.74
N GLU A 171 -1.70 24.23 26.22
CA GLU A 171 -2.18 23.03 26.90
C GLU A 171 -1.70 21.77 26.16
N PRO A 172 -0.41 21.38 26.32
CA PRO A 172 0.20 20.31 25.54
C PRO A 172 -0.41 18.93 25.82
N GLU A 173 -0.84 18.66 27.06
CA GLU A 173 -1.49 17.39 27.42
C GLU A 173 -2.83 17.24 26.70
N MET A 174 -3.63 18.31 26.67
CA MET A 174 -4.91 18.31 25.94
C MET A 174 -4.72 18.25 24.44
N SER A 175 -3.77 19.03 23.93
CA SER A 175 -3.44 19.09 22.51
C SER A 175 -2.87 17.80 21.95
N ALA A 176 -2.46 16.86 22.80
CA ALA A 176 -1.96 15.56 22.41
C ALA A 176 -2.99 14.43 22.56
N PHE A 177 -4.30 14.72 22.71
CA PHE A 177 -5.30 13.66 22.72
C PHE A 177 -5.54 13.09 21.31
N PRO A 178 -5.48 11.75 21.13
CA PRO A 178 -5.77 11.07 19.87
C PRO A 178 -7.28 10.96 19.65
N LEU A 179 -7.94 12.09 19.35
CA LEU A 179 -9.40 12.18 19.29
C LEU A 179 -9.89 13.08 18.15
N ALA A 180 -10.94 12.60 17.47
CA ALA A 180 -11.77 13.35 16.54
C ALA A 180 -13.22 13.35 17.06
N ALA A 181 -13.83 14.52 17.17
CA ALA A 181 -15.22 14.70 17.59
C ALA A 181 -16.11 15.07 16.40
N PHE A 182 -17.35 14.60 16.39
CA PHE A 182 -18.33 14.81 15.33
C PHE A 182 -19.69 15.16 15.94
N ASN A 183 -20.04 16.45 15.92
CA ASN A 183 -21.30 16.98 16.44
C ASN A 183 -22.30 17.18 15.29
N TRP A 184 -23.21 16.22 15.13
CA TRP A 184 -24.26 16.29 14.13
C TRP A 184 -25.45 17.05 14.67
N LYS A 185 -25.85 18.10 13.97
CA LYS A 185 -27.03 18.89 14.28
C LYS A 185 -28.11 18.56 13.26
N LEU A 186 -29.26 18.14 13.76
CA LEU A 186 -30.45 17.78 12.99
C LEU A 186 -31.57 18.75 13.38
N LYS A 187 -32.13 19.47 12.41
CA LYS A 187 -33.27 20.36 12.64
C LYS A 187 -34.42 20.01 11.71
N ASN A 188 -35.61 19.84 12.25
CA ASN A 188 -36.80 19.55 11.48
C ASN A 188 -37.31 20.79 10.72
N THR A 189 -37.27 20.71 9.39
CA THR A 189 -37.73 21.78 8.48
C THR A 189 -39.15 21.54 7.95
N SER A 190 -39.74 20.39 8.27
CA SER A 190 -41.10 20.04 7.85
C SER A 190 -42.17 20.54 8.84
N ASP A 191 -43.42 20.47 8.40
CA ASP A 191 -44.61 20.78 9.19
C ASP A 191 -45.11 19.59 10.04
N ARG A 192 -44.39 18.46 9.99
CA ARG A 192 -44.75 17.21 10.67
C ARG A 192 -43.59 16.70 11.50
N LYS A 193 -43.89 15.82 12.44
CA LYS A 193 -42.87 15.14 13.24
C LYS A 193 -41.97 14.28 12.35
N VAL A 194 -40.65 14.39 12.55
CA VAL A 194 -39.64 13.52 11.92
C VAL A 194 -39.09 12.57 12.99
N ALA A 195 -39.03 11.28 12.70
CA ALA A 195 -38.43 10.29 13.59
C ALA A 195 -37.50 9.36 12.83
N GLY A 196 -36.35 9.01 13.41
CA GLY A 196 -35.30 8.31 12.68
C GLY A 196 -34.10 7.91 13.52
N TYR A 197 -33.02 7.56 12.84
CA TYR A 197 -31.75 7.18 13.45
C TYR A 197 -30.58 7.90 12.79
N LEU A 198 -29.63 8.36 13.59
CA LEU A 198 -28.32 8.77 13.13
C LEU A 198 -27.31 7.68 13.50
N LEU A 199 -26.51 7.23 12.54
CA LEU A 199 -25.59 6.11 12.67
C LEU A 199 -24.15 6.55 12.39
N ALA A 200 -23.23 6.02 13.19
CA ALA A 200 -21.80 6.05 12.92
C ALA A 200 -21.26 4.62 12.87
N SER A 201 -20.39 4.32 11.92
CA SER A 201 -19.66 3.05 11.85
C SER A 201 -18.16 3.26 11.80
N LEU A 202 -17.40 2.30 12.35
CA LEU A 202 -15.95 2.28 12.37
C LEU A 202 -15.45 0.84 12.20
N GLN A 203 -14.50 0.64 11.28
CA GLN A 203 -13.77 -0.62 11.17
C GLN A 203 -12.60 -0.67 12.16
N ASN A 204 -12.39 -1.85 12.76
CA ASN A 204 -11.24 -2.09 13.62
C ASN A 204 -9.96 -2.10 12.78
N ALA A 205 -9.15 -1.06 12.92
CA ALA A 205 -7.91 -0.89 12.15
C ALA A 205 -6.68 -1.53 12.79
N VAL A 206 -6.81 -2.18 13.95
CA VAL A 206 -5.66 -2.76 14.65
C VAL A 206 -5.04 -3.85 13.78
N GLY A 207 -3.74 -3.72 13.49
CA GLY A 207 -3.03 -4.56 12.54
C GLY A 207 -2.75 -3.91 11.17
N GLN A 208 -3.36 -2.77 10.84
CA GLN A 208 -3.09 -2.06 9.57
C GLN A 208 -1.75 -1.31 9.61
N ASP A 209 -1.13 -1.13 8.45
CA ASP A 209 0.25 -0.64 8.28
C ASP A 209 0.37 0.83 7.83
N GLY A 210 -0.76 1.51 7.62
CA GLY A 210 -0.89 2.86 7.09
C GLY A 210 -0.63 3.01 5.59
N PHE A 211 -0.28 1.95 4.86
CA PHE A 211 0.23 2.05 3.49
C PHE A 211 -0.55 1.15 2.53
N SER A 212 -0.74 -0.11 2.91
CA SER A 212 -1.31 -1.13 2.05
C SER A 212 -2.83 -1.03 1.99
N GLN A 213 -3.38 -1.32 0.82
CA GLN A 213 -4.81 -1.27 0.58
C GLN A 213 -5.53 -2.38 1.35
N VAL A 214 -6.61 -2.00 2.01
CA VAL A 214 -7.55 -2.93 2.66
C VAL A 214 -8.65 -3.29 1.65
N ARG A 215 -8.99 -4.57 1.52
CA ARG A 215 -10.08 -5.04 0.64
C ARG A 215 -11.30 -5.38 1.50
N GLY A 216 -12.25 -4.45 1.59
CA GLY A 216 -13.39 -4.57 2.52
C GLY A 216 -12.91 -4.70 3.97
N ASN A 217 -13.14 -5.86 4.58
CA ASN A 217 -12.64 -6.17 5.93
C ASN A 217 -11.37 -7.04 5.95
N GLN A 218 -10.72 -7.26 4.80
CA GLN A 218 -9.58 -8.15 4.65
C GLN A 218 -8.27 -7.37 4.46
N PHE A 219 -7.26 -7.74 5.23
CA PHE A 219 -5.89 -7.22 5.14
C PHE A 219 -4.96 -8.20 5.82
N TYR A 220 -3.75 -8.42 5.27
CA TYR A 220 -2.82 -9.40 5.85
C TYR A 220 -2.58 -9.07 7.32
N GLY A 221 -2.31 -7.81 7.68
CA GLY A 221 -2.01 -7.40 9.04
C GLY A 221 -3.14 -7.60 10.06
N TYR A 222 -4.38 -7.82 9.64
CA TYR A 222 -5.49 -8.11 10.56
C TYR A 222 -5.43 -9.52 11.14
N GLY A 223 -6.02 -9.69 12.31
CA GLY A 223 -6.10 -11.00 12.94
C GLY A 223 -6.36 -10.93 14.43
N ARG A 224 -7.28 -11.79 14.87
CA ARG A 224 -7.76 -11.83 16.26
C ARG A 224 -8.30 -10.49 16.74
N ASN A 225 -8.78 -9.66 15.82
CA ASN A 225 -9.51 -8.44 16.13
C ASN A 225 -10.80 -8.81 16.85
N LYS A 226 -11.23 -7.95 17.76
CA LYS A 226 -12.49 -8.09 18.47
C LYS A 226 -13.05 -6.71 18.77
N VAL A 227 -14.36 -6.69 19.00
CA VAL A 227 -15.09 -5.47 19.34
C VAL A 227 -15.86 -5.73 20.62
N LYS A 228 -15.80 -4.78 21.55
CA LYS A 228 -16.52 -4.84 22.81
C LYS A 228 -17.40 -3.60 22.97
N THR A 229 -18.68 -3.81 23.27
CA THR A 229 -19.55 -2.72 23.68
C THR A 229 -19.24 -2.27 25.10
N ILE A 230 -19.17 -0.96 25.27
CA ILE A 230 -19.04 -0.28 26.55
C ILE A 230 -20.31 0.54 26.74
N ARG A 231 -21.00 0.38 27.87
CA ARG A 231 -22.14 1.22 28.25
C ARG A 231 -21.82 1.91 29.56
N SER A 232 -22.22 3.17 29.68
CA SER A 232 -22.21 3.88 30.96
C SER A 232 -23.43 4.78 31.10
N LYS A 233 -23.53 5.45 32.25
CA LYS A 233 -24.55 6.48 32.48
C LYS A 233 -24.44 7.67 31.54
N LYS A 234 -23.31 7.83 30.83
CA LYS A 234 -23.01 8.98 29.97
C LYS A 234 -23.07 8.67 28.47
N GLY A 235 -23.24 7.41 28.08
CA GLY A 235 -23.26 7.06 26.66
C GLY A 235 -22.95 5.61 26.36
N VAL A 236 -22.74 5.34 25.08
CA VAL A 236 -22.46 4.02 24.50
C VAL A 236 -21.21 4.12 23.66
N GLY A 237 -20.34 3.12 23.75
CA GLY A 237 -19.12 3.05 22.97
C GLY A 237 -18.84 1.65 22.46
N LEU A 238 -18.06 1.59 21.39
CA LEU A 238 -17.44 0.38 20.87
C LEU A 238 -15.93 0.51 21.07
N TYR A 239 -15.34 -0.52 21.67
CA TYR A 239 -13.91 -0.65 21.89
C TYR A 239 -13.36 -1.70 20.94
N PHE A 240 -12.36 -1.31 20.16
CA PHE A 240 -11.76 -2.10 19.10
C PHE A 240 -10.31 -2.42 19.48
N ASP A 241 -9.99 -3.71 19.63
CA ASP A 241 -8.64 -4.20 19.90
C ASP A 241 -8.37 -5.52 19.18
N ALA A 242 -7.20 -6.09 19.40
CA ALA A 242 -6.85 -7.43 18.95
C ALA A 242 -6.28 -8.26 20.11
N GLN A 243 -6.46 -9.59 20.07
CA GLN A 243 -5.76 -10.47 20.98
C GLN A 243 -4.25 -10.42 20.67
N PRO A 244 -3.37 -10.20 21.67
CA PRO A 244 -1.95 -10.33 21.46
C PRO A 244 -1.60 -11.74 20.97
N GLY A 245 -0.63 -11.80 20.07
CA GLY A 245 -0.07 -13.06 19.57
C GLY A 245 1.41 -12.95 19.31
N GLU A 246 1.96 -13.99 18.69
CA GLU A 246 3.35 -14.05 18.25
C GLU A 246 3.44 -13.81 16.74
N VAL A 247 4.54 -13.20 16.31
CA VAL A 247 4.90 -13.04 14.89
C VAL A 247 5.31 -14.38 14.27
N GLY A 248 5.24 -14.48 12.94
CA GLY A 248 5.72 -15.65 12.22
C GLY A 248 7.19 -15.91 12.52
N THR A 249 7.59 -17.17 12.64
CA THR A 249 8.93 -17.54 13.10
C THR A 249 9.49 -18.70 12.31
N PHE A 250 10.68 -18.52 11.74
CA PHE A 250 11.46 -19.63 11.20
C PHE A 250 12.16 -20.39 12.33
N GLY A 251 12.19 -21.73 12.26
CA GLY A 251 12.84 -22.57 13.27
C GLY A 251 14.36 -22.35 13.36
N LYS A 252 14.98 -21.99 12.24
CA LYS A 252 16.40 -21.64 12.12
C LYS A 252 16.55 -20.31 11.37
N SER A 253 17.63 -19.59 11.66
CA SER A 253 18.00 -18.38 10.91
C SER A 253 18.06 -18.66 9.41
N THR A 254 17.40 -17.83 8.61
CA THR A 254 17.35 -17.95 7.15
C THR A 254 17.55 -16.59 6.50
N VAL A 255 18.12 -16.58 5.30
CA VAL A 255 18.26 -15.39 4.46
C VAL A 255 17.35 -15.55 3.26
N LEU A 256 16.40 -14.63 3.10
CA LEU A 256 15.46 -14.60 1.99
C LEU A 256 15.71 -13.37 1.12
N ALA A 257 15.62 -13.49 -0.19
CA ALA A 257 15.64 -12.34 -1.08
C ALA A 257 14.36 -12.29 -1.91
N THR A 258 13.78 -11.10 -2.09
CA THR A 258 12.55 -10.94 -2.87
C THR A 258 12.44 -9.61 -3.59
N ASN A 259 11.73 -9.60 -4.72
CA ASN A 259 11.26 -8.39 -5.40
C ASN A 259 9.79 -8.06 -5.05
N ASP A 260 9.12 -8.93 -4.29
CA ASP A 260 7.70 -8.83 -4.02
C ASP A 260 7.46 -8.04 -2.72
N PRO A 261 6.75 -6.91 -2.78
CA PRO A 261 6.51 -6.07 -1.61
C PRO A 261 5.67 -6.77 -0.53
N GLN A 262 4.74 -7.64 -0.92
CA GLN A 262 3.91 -8.38 0.03
C GLN A 262 4.73 -9.41 0.79
N ILE A 263 5.60 -10.15 0.09
CA ILE A 263 6.51 -11.12 0.71
C ILE A 263 7.50 -10.43 1.63
N ASN A 264 8.05 -9.30 1.16
CA ASN A 264 8.91 -8.46 1.96
C ASN A 264 8.22 -8.07 3.28
N GLN A 265 7.01 -7.55 3.19
CA GLN A 265 6.26 -7.09 4.34
C GLN A 265 5.90 -8.19 5.34
N ILE A 266 5.57 -9.40 4.86
CA ILE A 266 5.33 -10.56 5.72
C ILE A 266 6.58 -10.89 6.54
N PHE A 267 7.72 -11.07 5.88
CA PHE A 267 8.91 -11.61 6.53
C PHE A 267 9.75 -10.57 7.27
N GLN A 268 9.64 -9.28 6.95
CA GLN A 268 10.28 -8.24 7.77
C GLN A 268 9.79 -8.23 9.21
N THR A 269 8.57 -8.71 9.45
CA THR A 269 8.01 -8.80 10.79
C THR A 269 8.23 -10.15 11.46
N ALA A 270 8.76 -11.13 10.72
CA ALA A 270 8.99 -12.48 11.21
C ALA A 270 10.33 -12.60 11.96
N ARG A 271 10.42 -13.57 12.87
CA ARG A 271 11.68 -13.89 13.57
C ARG A 271 12.53 -14.88 12.78
N ASN A 272 13.83 -14.81 13.03
CA ASN A 272 14.85 -15.69 12.44
C ASN A 272 14.92 -15.63 10.90
N VAL A 273 14.58 -14.48 10.32
CA VAL A 273 14.77 -14.24 8.88
C VAL A 273 15.47 -12.89 8.69
N ASN A 274 16.48 -12.89 7.83
CA ASN A 274 17.02 -11.68 7.24
C ASN A 274 16.48 -11.58 5.82
N ILE A 275 15.71 -10.55 5.52
CA ILE A 275 15.10 -10.37 4.22
C ILE A 275 15.77 -9.25 3.44
N HIS A 276 16.27 -9.60 2.26
CA HIS A 276 16.76 -8.66 1.26
C HIS A 276 15.65 -8.32 0.29
N TYR A 277 15.25 -7.05 0.28
CA TYR A 277 14.26 -6.54 -0.64
C TYR A 277 14.87 -5.43 -1.47
N ASN A 278 14.71 -5.52 -2.79
CA ASN A 278 15.16 -4.46 -3.68
C ASN A 278 14.11 -3.33 -3.71
N HIS A 279 14.30 -2.32 -2.85
CA HIS A 279 13.38 -1.19 -2.70
C HIS A 279 13.80 -0.02 -3.60
N ASP A 280 13.47 -0.07 -4.89
CA ASP A 280 13.46 1.14 -5.71
C ASP A 280 12.01 1.62 -5.91
N TRP A 281 11.59 2.58 -5.08
CA TRP A 281 10.24 3.16 -5.13
C TRP A 281 9.95 3.91 -6.44
N ARG A 282 10.99 4.35 -7.17
CA ARG A 282 10.86 4.97 -8.50
C ARG A 282 10.79 3.91 -9.60
N ARG A 283 11.33 2.72 -9.35
CA ARG A 283 11.46 1.63 -10.31
C ARG A 283 10.82 0.37 -9.74
N ARG A 284 9.48 0.30 -9.80
CA ARG A 284 8.75 -0.94 -9.54
C ARG A 284 9.28 -2.01 -10.53
N TRP A 285 9.58 -3.21 -10.03
CA TRP A 285 9.86 -4.41 -10.83
C TRP A 285 11.28 -4.53 -11.46
N ILE A 286 12.34 -4.29 -10.67
CA ILE A 286 13.72 -4.62 -11.05
C ILE A 286 14.14 -5.98 -10.45
N PRO A 287 14.95 -6.80 -11.15
CA PRO A 287 15.63 -7.96 -10.59
C PRO A 287 16.38 -7.65 -9.29
N LEU A 288 16.65 -8.70 -8.52
CA LEU A 288 17.55 -8.61 -7.38
C LEU A 288 18.99 -8.35 -7.88
N PRO A 289 19.74 -7.38 -7.30
CA PRO A 289 21.11 -7.14 -7.70
C PRO A 289 21.98 -8.39 -7.53
N ALA A 290 22.95 -8.59 -8.43
CA ALA A 290 23.87 -9.71 -8.35
C ALA A 290 24.62 -9.79 -6.99
N SER A 291 24.87 -8.64 -6.35
CA SER A 291 25.46 -8.60 -5.00
C SER A 291 24.57 -9.24 -3.95
N THR A 292 23.26 -9.01 -4.01
CA THR A 292 22.27 -9.64 -3.13
C THR A 292 22.21 -11.14 -3.35
N LEU A 293 22.19 -11.58 -4.62
CA LEU A 293 22.14 -13.00 -4.98
C LEU A 293 23.39 -13.75 -4.51
N LYS A 294 24.55 -13.08 -4.48
CA LYS A 294 25.83 -13.61 -3.99
C LYS A 294 25.99 -13.55 -2.46
N ALA A 295 25.02 -13.01 -1.71
CA ALA A 295 25.12 -12.83 -0.26
C ALA A 295 24.75 -14.08 0.56
N GLY A 296 24.80 -15.28 -0.04
CA GLY A 296 24.48 -16.54 0.66
C GLY A 296 22.99 -16.71 0.98
N VAL A 297 22.12 -16.28 0.06
CA VAL A 297 20.65 -16.37 0.21
C VAL A 297 20.19 -17.83 0.20
N ASN A 298 19.33 -18.22 1.14
CA ASN A 298 18.76 -19.57 1.20
C ASN A 298 17.59 -19.75 0.25
N THR A 299 16.72 -18.75 0.15
CA THR A 299 15.51 -18.76 -0.68
C THR A 299 15.36 -17.42 -1.39
N ILE A 300 15.17 -17.47 -2.70
CA ILE A 300 14.93 -16.33 -3.58
C ILE A 300 13.46 -16.43 -4.02
N TRP A 301 12.65 -15.44 -3.68
CA TRP A 301 11.24 -15.39 -4.05
C TRP A 301 11.00 -14.27 -5.05
N LEU A 302 10.70 -14.63 -6.30
CA LEU A 302 10.38 -13.67 -7.35
C LEU A 302 8.89 -13.72 -7.67
N GLY A 303 8.17 -12.66 -7.28
CA GLY A 303 6.76 -12.45 -7.62
C GLY A 303 6.59 -11.46 -8.76
N ASN A 304 5.44 -11.50 -9.44
CA ASN A 304 5.13 -10.63 -10.59
C ASN A 304 6.26 -10.63 -11.64
N VAL A 305 6.79 -11.82 -11.92
CA VAL A 305 7.90 -12.05 -12.85
C VAL A 305 7.60 -11.58 -14.28
N ASP A 306 6.34 -11.38 -14.62
CA ASP A 306 5.85 -10.79 -15.88
C ASP A 306 6.15 -9.30 -16.01
N ARG A 307 6.31 -8.62 -14.87
CA ARG A 307 6.63 -7.20 -14.80
C ARG A 307 8.13 -6.95 -14.61
N LEU A 308 8.92 -7.99 -14.36
CA LEU A 308 10.35 -7.87 -14.12
C LEU A 308 11.06 -7.39 -15.38
N ASN A 309 11.69 -6.22 -15.26
CA ASN A 309 12.61 -5.74 -16.26
C ASN A 309 13.99 -6.39 -16.05
N TRP A 310 14.23 -7.54 -16.66
CA TRP A 310 15.48 -8.34 -16.57
C TRP A 310 16.74 -7.67 -17.11
N GLY A 311 16.70 -6.35 -17.34
CA GLY A 311 17.74 -5.53 -17.97
C GLY A 311 19.06 -5.40 -17.21
N GLU A 312 19.63 -6.52 -16.75
CA GLU A 312 21.05 -6.78 -16.56
C GLU A 312 21.28 -8.32 -16.69
N PRO A 313 22.02 -8.82 -17.72
CA PRO A 313 22.30 -10.24 -17.94
C PRO A 313 23.05 -10.84 -16.75
N SER A 314 23.83 -10.01 -16.04
CA SER A 314 24.50 -10.34 -14.77
C SER A 314 23.53 -10.79 -13.68
N SER A 315 22.29 -10.31 -13.66
CA SER A 315 21.30 -10.64 -12.61
C SER A 315 20.66 -12.01 -12.86
N LEU A 316 20.32 -12.33 -14.10
CA LEU A 316 19.80 -13.66 -14.45
C LEU A 316 20.89 -14.73 -14.33
N MET A 317 22.12 -14.44 -14.77
CA MET A 317 23.25 -15.35 -14.56
C MET A 317 23.58 -15.52 -13.08
N ALA A 318 23.59 -14.45 -12.29
CA ALA A 318 23.80 -14.56 -10.84
C ALA A 318 22.67 -15.33 -10.15
N LEU A 319 21.44 -15.21 -10.64
CA LEU A 319 20.31 -15.98 -10.14
C LEU A 319 20.51 -17.47 -10.41
N ALA A 320 20.79 -17.83 -11.66
CA ALA A 320 21.02 -19.22 -12.05
C ALA A 320 22.21 -19.83 -11.29
N GLU A 321 23.31 -19.08 -11.13
CA GLU A 321 24.47 -19.53 -10.37
C GLU A 321 24.15 -19.69 -8.88
N ALA A 322 23.45 -18.73 -8.26
CA ALA A 322 23.05 -18.83 -6.85
C ALA A 322 22.19 -20.09 -6.60
N VAL A 323 21.25 -20.38 -7.50
CA VAL A 323 20.43 -21.61 -7.42
C VAL A 323 21.29 -22.84 -7.60
N LYS A 324 22.17 -22.85 -8.60
CA LYS A 324 23.09 -23.96 -8.86
C LYS A 324 24.02 -24.24 -7.68
N GLU A 325 24.44 -23.21 -6.96
CA GLU A 325 25.27 -23.30 -5.75
C GLU A 325 24.51 -23.77 -4.50
N GLY A 326 23.17 -23.66 -4.49
CA GLY A 326 22.32 -24.23 -3.43
C GLY A 326 21.14 -23.36 -2.97
N ALA A 327 20.96 -22.15 -3.51
CA ALA A 327 19.78 -21.35 -3.20
C ALA A 327 18.50 -22.00 -3.77
N ASN A 328 17.38 -21.86 -3.06
CA ASN A 328 16.08 -22.25 -3.58
C ASN A 328 15.45 -21.07 -4.30
N LEU A 329 14.78 -21.30 -5.43
CA LEU A 329 14.08 -20.27 -6.19
C LEU A 329 12.59 -20.57 -6.22
N VAL A 330 11.78 -19.60 -5.82
CA VAL A 330 10.33 -19.60 -5.95
C VAL A 330 9.93 -18.55 -6.96
N LEU A 331 9.17 -18.95 -7.98
CA LEU A 331 8.63 -18.07 -9.01
C LEU A 331 7.10 -18.08 -8.92
N THR A 332 6.46 -16.90 -8.86
CA THR A 332 4.99 -16.78 -8.86
C THR A 332 4.52 -15.85 -9.99
N GLY A 333 3.51 -16.26 -10.77
CA GLY A 333 2.91 -15.45 -11.84
C GLY A 333 1.62 -14.72 -11.41
N GLY A 334 1.36 -13.52 -11.95
CA GLY A 334 0.09 -12.78 -11.78
C GLY A 334 -0.88 -12.95 -12.96
N GLU A 335 -1.96 -12.15 -13.03
CA GLU A 335 -2.99 -12.15 -14.09
C GLU A 335 -2.44 -12.19 -15.54
N LYS A 336 -1.28 -11.58 -15.76
CA LYS A 336 -0.44 -11.78 -16.94
C LYS A 336 0.70 -12.68 -16.49
N SER A 337 0.56 -14.00 -16.52
CA SER A 337 1.60 -14.83 -15.90
C SER A 337 2.97 -14.59 -16.57
N ALA A 338 4.06 -14.80 -15.85
CA ALA A 338 5.38 -14.81 -16.48
C ALA A 338 5.58 -16.01 -17.39
N LEU A 339 4.62 -16.94 -17.43
CA LEU A 339 4.75 -18.18 -18.17
C LEU A 339 4.83 -17.97 -19.67
N PRO A 340 3.99 -17.15 -20.33
CA PRO A 340 4.24 -16.78 -21.71
C PRO A 340 5.66 -16.27 -21.97
N MET A 341 6.29 -15.54 -21.05
CA MET A 341 7.69 -15.12 -21.20
C MET A 341 8.71 -16.24 -20.95
N LEU A 342 8.39 -17.16 -20.03
CA LEU A 342 9.23 -18.28 -19.58
C LEU A 342 9.05 -19.56 -20.44
N LEU A 343 7.96 -19.63 -21.20
CA LEU A 343 7.50 -20.76 -22.03
C LEU A 343 7.50 -20.43 -23.52
N ALA A 344 7.51 -19.15 -23.89
CA ALA A 344 7.82 -18.81 -25.25
C ALA A 344 9.25 -19.29 -25.51
N PRO A 345 9.49 -20.18 -26.50
CA PRO A 345 10.80 -20.17 -27.13
C PRO A 345 11.09 -18.70 -27.51
N PRO A 346 12.35 -18.23 -27.46
CA PRO A 346 12.67 -16.90 -28.00
C PRO A 346 11.94 -16.81 -29.33
N VAL A 347 11.10 -15.80 -29.51
CA VAL A 347 10.32 -15.66 -30.74
C VAL A 347 11.34 -15.80 -31.85
N ALA A 348 11.28 -16.93 -32.56
CA ALA A 348 11.97 -17.05 -33.82
C ALA A 348 11.56 -15.81 -34.60
N GLU A 349 12.48 -15.19 -35.32
CA GLU A 349 12.24 -13.92 -36.03
C GLU A 349 10.97 -13.91 -36.93
N GLU A 350 10.33 -15.06 -37.12
CA GLU A 350 8.94 -15.32 -37.57
C GLU A 350 7.87 -14.51 -36.80
N GLY A 351 7.85 -13.19 -36.97
CA GLY A 351 6.84 -12.29 -36.40
C GLY A 351 7.37 -10.88 -36.11
N THR A 352 8.69 -10.70 -36.17
CA THR A 352 9.33 -9.40 -36.02
C THR A 352 9.79 -8.84 -37.36
N VAL A 353 9.74 -7.52 -37.51
CA VAL A 353 10.35 -6.80 -38.64
C VAL A 353 11.51 -6.00 -38.10
N LEU A 354 12.74 -6.37 -38.48
CA LEU A 354 13.95 -5.63 -38.11
C LEU A 354 13.98 -4.30 -38.86
N LEU A 355 14.14 -3.19 -38.12
CA LEU A 355 14.27 -1.84 -38.67
C LEU A 355 15.73 -1.39 -38.69
N ALA A 356 16.49 -1.67 -37.62
CA ALA A 356 17.93 -1.42 -37.56
C ALA A 356 18.60 -2.29 -36.50
N ASP A 357 19.67 -2.97 -36.88
CA ASP A 357 20.58 -3.74 -36.02
C ASP A 357 21.93 -3.05 -35.80
N PHE A 358 22.24 -1.99 -36.57
CA PHE A 358 23.48 -1.21 -36.49
C PHE A 358 24.77 -2.01 -36.68
N GLU A 359 24.73 -3.14 -37.40
CA GLU A 359 25.90 -4.01 -37.58
C GLU A 359 26.90 -3.53 -38.65
N GLY A 360 26.49 -2.57 -39.49
CA GLY A 360 27.29 -2.03 -40.59
C GLY A 360 28.53 -1.23 -40.17
N GLU A 361 29.36 -0.88 -41.17
CA GLU A 361 30.46 0.08 -41.00
C GLU A 361 29.96 1.54 -41.05
N GLU A 362 28.89 1.78 -41.80
CA GLU A 362 28.16 3.05 -41.87
C GLU A 362 26.71 2.81 -41.42
N TYR A 363 26.00 3.89 -41.08
CA TYR A 363 24.55 3.79 -40.86
C TYR A 363 23.84 3.36 -42.14
N ALA A 364 22.80 2.53 -42.02
CA ALA A 364 22.07 2.00 -43.16
C ALA A 364 21.51 3.14 -44.05
N PRO A 365 21.33 2.91 -45.37
CA PRO A 365 20.85 3.95 -46.28
C PRO A 365 19.56 4.62 -45.80
N GLY A 366 19.55 5.96 -45.82
CA GLY A 366 18.41 6.79 -45.42
C GLY A 366 18.47 7.31 -43.98
N TRP A 367 19.37 6.78 -43.14
CA TRP A 367 19.66 7.39 -41.85
C TRP A 367 20.44 8.71 -42.03
N ARG A 368 20.01 9.76 -41.33
CA ARG A 368 20.62 11.09 -41.38
C ARG A 368 21.21 11.47 -40.03
N VAL A 369 22.49 11.83 -40.02
CA VAL A 369 23.16 12.38 -38.85
C VAL A 369 23.13 13.91 -38.90
N GLU A 370 22.76 14.53 -37.80
CA GLU A 370 22.87 15.96 -37.52
C GLU A 370 23.76 16.15 -36.29
N GLY A 371 24.64 17.15 -36.29
CA GLY A 371 25.60 17.36 -35.20
C GLY A 371 26.78 16.39 -35.21
N GLU A 372 27.51 16.31 -34.09
CA GLU A 372 28.82 15.65 -34.01
C GLU A 372 28.81 14.34 -33.21
N ALA A 373 27.79 14.12 -32.38
CA ALA A 373 27.73 13.05 -31.38
C ALA A 373 27.69 11.64 -32.00
N PHE A 374 26.98 11.45 -33.12
CA PHE A 374 26.72 10.10 -33.68
C PHE A 374 27.78 9.61 -34.69
N GLY A 375 28.74 10.45 -35.11
CA GLY A 375 29.76 10.03 -36.06
C GLY A 375 29.21 9.63 -37.44
N THR A 376 29.97 8.82 -38.18
CA THR A 376 29.63 8.38 -39.56
C THR A 376 28.98 7.00 -39.62
N GLY A 377 28.96 6.27 -38.51
CA GLY A 377 28.43 4.92 -38.43
C GLY A 377 28.36 4.40 -36.98
N PRO A 378 27.78 3.22 -36.77
CA PRO A 378 27.68 2.59 -35.46
C PRO A 378 29.03 2.42 -34.76
N ALA A 379 29.06 2.59 -33.45
CA ALA A 379 30.23 2.26 -32.64
C ALA A 379 30.35 0.73 -32.49
N LYS A 380 31.56 0.21 -32.24
CA LYS A 380 31.80 -1.22 -32.01
C LYS A 380 31.87 -1.57 -30.51
N GLY A 381 31.09 -0.85 -29.69
CA GLY A 381 31.06 -0.99 -28.23
C GLY A 381 31.52 0.26 -27.47
N THR A 382 32.36 0.07 -26.45
CA THR A 382 32.75 1.11 -25.48
C THR A 382 33.84 2.04 -26.02
N PHE A 383 33.68 3.35 -25.85
CA PHE A 383 34.75 4.33 -26.11
C PHE A 383 35.71 4.45 -24.90
N LEU A 384 36.74 3.62 -24.90
CA LEU A 384 37.77 3.63 -23.86
C LEU A 384 38.79 4.78 -24.05
N PRO A 385 39.42 5.27 -22.96
CA PRO A 385 39.29 4.81 -21.57
C PRO A 385 38.23 5.57 -20.74
N HIS A 386 37.48 6.48 -21.35
CA HIS A 386 36.69 7.48 -20.60
C HIS A 386 35.20 7.15 -20.46
N GLN A 387 34.68 6.16 -21.19
CA GLN A 387 33.34 5.62 -21.00
C GLN A 387 33.36 4.40 -20.05
N ASN A 388 32.32 4.26 -19.24
CA ASN A 388 32.08 3.02 -18.51
C ASN A 388 31.79 1.87 -19.49
N PRO A 389 32.02 0.58 -19.12
CA PRO A 389 31.78 -0.54 -20.02
C PRO A 389 30.33 -0.59 -20.53
N VAL A 390 30.18 -0.40 -21.85
CA VAL A 390 28.89 -0.50 -22.56
C VAL A 390 28.55 -1.96 -22.79
N THR A 391 27.38 -2.38 -22.33
CA THR A 391 26.93 -3.78 -22.35
C THR A 391 25.44 -3.86 -22.69
N GLY A 392 24.95 -5.04 -23.08
CA GLY A 392 23.53 -5.26 -23.38
C GLY A 392 23.08 -4.96 -24.82
N TYR A 393 23.97 -4.48 -25.68
CA TYR A 393 23.74 -4.42 -27.13
C TYR A 393 23.92 -5.82 -27.77
N ILE A 394 23.33 -6.02 -28.94
CA ILE A 394 23.34 -7.29 -29.69
C ILE A 394 24.25 -7.13 -30.91
N GLY A 395 25.05 -8.15 -31.21
CA GLY A 395 25.93 -8.11 -32.37
C GLY A 395 27.23 -7.35 -32.09
N LEU A 396 27.72 -6.66 -33.11
CA LEU A 396 29.02 -6.00 -33.16
C LEU A 396 28.91 -4.48 -33.15
N GLY A 397 27.72 -3.92 -33.42
CA GLY A 397 27.51 -2.49 -33.55
C GLY A 397 26.40 -1.95 -32.64
N LEU A 398 26.46 -0.65 -32.35
CA LEU A 398 25.37 0.08 -31.68
C LEU A 398 25.44 1.58 -32.00
N VAL A 399 24.34 2.29 -31.81
CA VAL A 399 24.37 3.74 -31.71
C VAL A 399 24.94 4.11 -30.33
N ASN A 400 26.01 4.88 -30.30
CA ASN A 400 26.63 5.38 -29.07
C ASN A 400 27.07 6.84 -29.31
N SER A 401 26.34 7.79 -28.73
CA SER A 401 26.57 9.21 -28.96
C SER A 401 27.72 9.79 -28.10
N TYR A 402 28.29 9.00 -27.18
CA TYR A 402 29.37 9.46 -26.30
C TYR A 402 30.62 9.88 -27.07
N LYS A 403 31.04 9.09 -28.08
CA LYS A 403 32.16 9.40 -28.99
C LYS A 403 33.36 10.12 -28.34
N GLY A 404 33.75 9.69 -27.14
CA GLY A 404 34.88 10.20 -26.39
C GLY A 404 34.61 11.37 -25.41
N ASN A 405 33.43 12.00 -25.40
CA ASN A 405 33.01 12.97 -24.38
C ASN A 405 31.48 13.20 -24.32
N ASP A 406 30.97 13.56 -23.14
CA ASP A 406 29.54 13.83 -22.89
C ASP A 406 29.04 15.23 -23.34
N ASP A 407 29.87 16.02 -24.02
CA ASP A 407 29.53 17.40 -24.41
C ASP A 407 29.16 17.52 -25.90
N LEU A 408 29.27 16.44 -26.66
CA LEU A 408 28.83 16.41 -28.05
C LEU A 408 27.31 16.32 -28.12
N THR A 409 26.75 17.01 -29.12
CA THR A 409 25.30 16.98 -29.37
C THR A 409 25.01 16.63 -30.82
N GLY A 410 23.81 16.11 -31.08
CA GLY A 410 23.36 15.74 -32.40
C GLY A 410 22.03 14.99 -32.41
N LYS A 411 21.64 14.54 -33.59
CA LYS A 411 20.51 13.64 -33.83
C LYS A 411 20.87 12.61 -34.88
N LEU A 412 20.41 11.39 -34.68
CA LEU A 412 20.41 10.35 -35.69
C LEU A 412 18.95 10.03 -36.05
N ILE A 413 18.60 10.28 -37.30
CA ILE A 413 17.21 10.28 -37.79
C ILE A 413 17.04 9.13 -38.77
N SER A 414 16.05 8.25 -38.53
CA SER A 414 15.77 7.12 -39.41
C SER A 414 15.04 7.53 -40.68
N PRO A 415 15.06 6.71 -41.75
CA PRO A 415 14.07 6.85 -42.81
C PRO A 415 12.65 6.61 -42.28
N GLU A 416 11.64 7.05 -43.03
CA GLU A 416 10.23 6.69 -42.75
C GLU A 416 10.00 5.19 -42.99
N PHE A 417 9.25 4.56 -42.09
CA PHE A 417 8.86 3.16 -42.18
C PHE A 417 7.38 2.97 -41.86
N ASP A 418 6.81 1.87 -42.36
CA ASP A 418 5.43 1.50 -42.08
C ASP A 418 5.33 0.88 -40.68
N LEU A 419 4.45 1.43 -39.85
CA LEU A 419 4.09 0.87 -38.53
C LEU A 419 3.17 -0.33 -38.75
N SER A 420 3.77 -1.43 -39.21
CA SER A 420 3.06 -2.63 -39.68
C SER A 420 2.63 -3.58 -38.56
N LYS A 421 3.06 -3.32 -37.32
CA LYS A 421 2.87 -4.19 -36.16
C LYS A 421 2.47 -3.37 -34.91
N PRO A 422 1.73 -3.97 -33.96
CA PRO A 422 1.23 -3.27 -32.77
C PRO A 422 2.31 -2.84 -31.76
N PHE A 423 3.53 -3.39 -31.84
CA PHE A 423 4.61 -3.07 -30.90
C PHE A 423 5.89 -2.66 -31.62
N LEU A 424 6.57 -1.64 -31.09
CA LEU A 424 7.92 -1.22 -31.48
C LEU A 424 8.89 -1.45 -30.31
N GLN A 425 9.95 -2.21 -30.57
CA GLN A 425 10.92 -2.67 -29.59
C GLN A 425 12.31 -2.15 -29.93
N PHE A 426 13.11 -1.77 -28.94
CA PHE A 426 14.50 -1.31 -29.11
C PHE A 426 15.28 -1.46 -27.81
N LEU A 427 16.60 -1.44 -27.90
CA LEU A 427 17.51 -1.39 -26.76
C LEU A 427 17.94 0.07 -26.51
N VAL A 428 18.01 0.51 -25.24
CA VAL A 428 18.43 1.89 -24.89
C VAL A 428 19.21 1.97 -23.57
N ALA A 429 20.27 2.79 -23.53
CA ALA A 429 21.04 3.18 -22.34
C ALA A 429 21.45 4.66 -22.41
N GLY A 430 22.28 5.12 -21.47
CA GLY A 430 22.82 6.48 -21.40
C GLY A 430 22.05 7.36 -20.43
N GLY A 431 22.03 8.67 -20.70
CA GLY A 431 21.42 9.70 -19.87
C GLY A 431 19.92 9.54 -19.67
N SER A 432 19.45 9.85 -18.46
CA SER A 432 18.03 9.78 -18.08
C SER A 432 17.24 11.06 -18.35
N SER A 433 17.78 11.96 -19.16
CA SER A 433 17.21 13.29 -19.41
C SER A 433 16.36 13.30 -20.67
N SER A 434 15.43 14.25 -20.79
CA SER A 434 14.68 14.49 -22.04
C SER A 434 15.54 15.06 -23.17
N LYS A 435 16.82 15.33 -22.91
CA LYS A 435 17.79 15.77 -23.92
C LYS A 435 18.52 14.57 -24.55
N THR A 436 18.47 13.41 -23.92
CA THR A 436 19.17 12.18 -24.33
C THR A 436 18.13 11.07 -24.49
N GLU A 437 17.38 11.09 -25.61
CA GLU A 437 16.20 10.23 -25.78
C GLU A 437 16.02 9.73 -27.22
N ILE A 438 15.40 8.57 -27.39
CA ILE A 438 14.83 8.10 -28.65
C ILE A 438 13.35 8.50 -28.73
N ARG A 439 12.91 8.97 -29.89
CA ARG A 439 11.56 9.49 -30.15
C ARG A 439 10.94 8.77 -31.35
N LEU A 440 9.64 8.48 -31.28
CA LEU A 440 8.83 8.10 -32.44
C LEU A 440 8.01 9.29 -32.90
N ILE A 441 8.14 9.64 -34.18
CA ILE A 441 7.40 10.70 -34.83
C ILE A 441 6.36 10.08 -35.77
N VAL A 442 5.09 10.47 -35.60
CA VAL A 442 3.97 10.09 -36.48
C VAL A 442 3.16 11.34 -36.75
N ASP A 443 2.81 11.59 -38.01
CA ASP A 443 2.07 12.80 -38.43
C ASP A 443 2.73 14.12 -37.94
N GLY A 444 4.07 14.14 -37.87
CA GLY A 444 4.85 15.29 -37.40
C GLY A 444 4.85 15.54 -35.89
N GLN A 445 4.26 14.64 -35.09
CA GLN A 445 4.20 14.76 -33.63
C GLN A 445 5.03 13.67 -32.94
N ILE A 446 5.66 14.03 -31.82
CA ILE A 446 6.32 13.06 -30.93
C ILE A 446 5.23 12.25 -30.22
N VAL A 447 4.97 11.03 -30.68
CA VAL A 447 3.94 10.15 -30.11
C VAL A 447 4.47 9.23 -29.02
N ARG A 448 5.78 8.95 -29.01
CA ARG A 448 6.49 8.21 -27.96
C ARG A 448 7.90 8.77 -27.78
N ARG A 449 8.44 8.65 -26.56
CA ARG A 449 9.83 9.02 -26.23
C ARG A 449 10.36 8.14 -25.10
N GLU A 450 11.66 7.92 -25.07
CA GLU A 450 12.32 7.11 -24.03
C GLU A 450 13.79 7.51 -23.87
N ALA A 451 14.25 7.60 -22.63
CA ALA A 451 15.63 7.93 -22.29
C ALA A 451 16.35 6.76 -21.61
N GLY A 452 17.67 6.89 -21.44
CA GLY A 452 18.48 6.00 -20.61
C GLY A 452 18.17 6.11 -19.11
N LEU A 453 18.99 5.51 -18.25
CA LEU A 453 18.82 5.54 -16.78
C LEU A 453 20.08 5.98 -16.03
N ASN A 454 20.93 6.78 -16.70
CA ASN A 454 22.28 7.09 -16.26
C ASN A 454 23.08 5.78 -16.02
N ASN A 455 23.08 4.90 -17.02
CA ASN A 455 23.83 3.66 -17.05
C ASN A 455 24.30 3.32 -18.48
N GLU A 456 25.32 2.47 -18.61
CA GLU A 456 25.84 1.99 -19.91
C GLU A 456 25.28 0.62 -20.33
N TYR A 457 24.21 0.18 -19.66
CA TYR A 457 23.57 -1.09 -19.95
C TYR A 457 22.32 -0.85 -20.81
N LEU A 458 22.36 -1.33 -22.06
CA LEU A 458 21.24 -1.23 -22.99
C LEU A 458 20.12 -2.19 -22.61
N ARG A 459 18.95 -1.62 -22.27
CA ARG A 459 17.76 -2.39 -21.88
C ARG A 459 16.71 -2.38 -22.98
N ARG A 460 16.00 -3.50 -23.14
CA ARG A 460 14.85 -3.58 -24.04
C ARG A 460 13.72 -2.68 -23.55
N ARG A 461 13.15 -1.91 -24.47
CA ARG A 461 11.96 -1.08 -24.29
C ARG A 461 10.96 -1.42 -25.37
N ILE A 462 9.68 -1.36 -25.00
CA ILE A 462 8.56 -1.73 -25.85
C ILE A 462 7.55 -0.59 -25.80
N TRP A 463 7.21 -0.05 -26.96
CA TRP A 463 6.08 0.84 -27.13
C TRP A 463 4.92 0.08 -27.74
N ASN A 464 3.78 0.08 -27.06
CA ASN A 464 2.51 -0.21 -27.72
C ASN A 464 2.19 0.97 -28.65
N ILE A 465 2.08 0.66 -29.93
CA ILE A 465 1.78 1.59 -31.03
C ILE A 465 0.59 1.08 -31.85
N SER A 466 -0.27 0.24 -31.25
CA SER A 466 -1.42 -0.38 -31.91
C SER A 466 -2.34 0.65 -32.56
N GLU A 467 -2.46 1.85 -31.97
CA GLU A 467 -3.27 2.94 -32.51
C GLU A 467 -2.70 3.58 -33.79
N PHE A 468 -1.43 3.32 -34.09
CA PHE A 468 -0.72 3.83 -35.27
C PHE A 468 -0.49 2.75 -36.33
N VAL A 469 -1.01 1.54 -36.14
CA VAL A 469 -0.85 0.45 -37.11
C VAL A 469 -1.42 0.87 -38.48
N GLY A 470 -0.60 0.72 -39.52
CA GLY A 470 -0.92 1.13 -40.89
C GLY A 470 -0.57 2.59 -41.23
N LYS A 471 -0.06 3.38 -40.28
CA LYS A 471 0.54 4.69 -40.55
C LYS A 471 2.04 4.58 -40.86
N LYS A 472 2.63 5.67 -41.34
CA LYS A 472 4.08 5.85 -41.44
C LYS A 472 4.60 6.67 -40.26
N GLY A 473 5.84 6.40 -39.88
CA GLY A 473 6.57 7.21 -38.90
C GLY A 473 8.07 7.07 -39.08
N HIS A 474 8.83 7.87 -38.33
CA HIS A 474 10.29 7.79 -38.26
C HIS A 474 10.77 7.92 -36.81
N LEU A 475 12.01 7.48 -36.57
CA LEU A 475 12.67 7.58 -35.28
C LEU A 475 13.69 8.72 -35.28
N GLU A 476 13.78 9.42 -34.16
CA GLU A 476 14.86 10.37 -33.86
C GLU A 476 15.57 9.91 -32.60
N ILE A 477 16.86 9.60 -32.70
CA ILE A 477 17.74 9.34 -31.55
C ILE A 477 18.49 10.63 -31.27
N VAL A 478 18.23 11.23 -30.12
CA VAL A 478 18.59 12.62 -29.83
C VAL A 478 19.56 12.68 -28.67
N ASP A 479 20.63 13.46 -28.87
CA ASP A 479 21.56 13.86 -27.84
C ASP A 479 21.74 15.38 -27.85
N GLU A 480 21.08 16.05 -26.94
CA GLU A 480 21.19 17.48 -26.67
C GLU A 480 21.75 17.72 -25.26
N GLY A 481 22.27 16.66 -24.62
CA GLY A 481 22.85 16.67 -23.28
C GLY A 481 24.24 17.32 -23.25
N VAL A 482 24.65 17.80 -22.07
CA VAL A 482 26.01 18.32 -21.85
C VAL A 482 26.39 18.02 -20.40
N GLY A 483 27.65 17.65 -20.15
CA GLY A 483 28.13 17.17 -18.86
C GLY A 483 27.71 15.72 -18.56
N GLY A 484 28.08 15.21 -17.39
CA GLY A 484 27.97 13.78 -17.07
C GLY A 484 26.63 13.14 -17.45
N TRP A 485 26.70 12.04 -18.22
CA TRP A 485 25.56 11.35 -18.84
C TRP A 485 24.88 12.10 -20.00
N GLY A 486 25.56 13.07 -20.61
CA GLY A 486 25.18 13.71 -21.86
C GLY A 486 25.43 12.80 -23.08
N HIS A 487 24.87 11.59 -23.05
CA HIS A 487 24.89 10.68 -24.18
C HIS A 487 23.71 9.70 -24.16
N ILE A 488 23.44 9.06 -25.29
CA ILE A 488 22.47 7.97 -25.44
C ILE A 488 23.09 6.82 -26.23
N ASN A 489 22.77 5.60 -25.81
CA ASN A 489 23.08 4.39 -26.57
C ASN A 489 21.77 3.73 -27.02
N VAL A 490 21.69 3.30 -28.29
CA VAL A 490 20.51 2.64 -28.86
C VAL A 490 20.93 1.48 -29.75
N ASP A 491 20.17 0.39 -29.71
CA ASP A 491 20.41 -0.78 -30.55
C ASP A 491 19.13 -1.59 -30.85
N ASP A 492 19.20 -2.53 -31.80
CA ASP A 492 18.23 -3.59 -32.10
C ASP A 492 16.75 -3.13 -32.15
N ILE A 493 16.44 -2.27 -33.12
CA ILE A 493 15.12 -1.67 -33.34
C ILE A 493 14.27 -2.60 -34.21
N ARG A 494 13.12 -3.04 -33.70
CA ARG A 494 12.21 -3.98 -34.37
C ARG A 494 10.74 -3.61 -34.18
N LEU A 495 9.90 -4.01 -35.13
CA LEU A 495 8.45 -4.11 -34.97
C LEU A 495 8.08 -5.55 -34.60
N SER A 496 7.03 -5.76 -33.81
CA SER A 496 6.63 -7.09 -33.31
C SER A 496 5.11 -7.21 -33.15
N ASP A 497 4.58 -8.41 -33.40
CA ASP A 497 3.19 -8.77 -33.06
C ASP A 497 2.98 -9.00 -31.55
N SER A 498 4.06 -9.08 -30.76
CA SER A 498 4.02 -9.42 -29.34
C SER A 498 4.64 -8.33 -28.45
N GLU A 499 4.00 -8.13 -27.30
CA GLU A 499 4.47 -7.27 -26.18
C GLU A 499 5.48 -7.99 -25.27
N VAL A 500 5.89 -9.22 -25.59
CA VAL A 500 6.86 -9.99 -24.82
C VAL A 500 8.29 -9.54 -25.13
N MET A 501 9.12 -9.46 -24.07
CA MET A 501 10.55 -9.17 -24.17
C MET A 501 11.29 -10.23 -24.99
N SER A 502 12.10 -9.79 -25.94
CA SER A 502 13.11 -10.61 -26.61
C SER A 502 14.32 -10.76 -25.68
N PHE A 503 14.37 -11.86 -24.91
CA PHE A 503 15.59 -12.34 -24.27
C PHE A 503 16.65 -12.65 -25.34
N THR A 504 17.93 -12.44 -25.04
CA THR A 504 18.98 -13.04 -25.87
C THR A 504 18.80 -14.57 -25.89
N GLN A 505 19.29 -15.25 -26.93
CA GLN A 505 19.23 -16.71 -26.99
C GLN A 505 19.86 -17.37 -25.75
N GLN A 506 20.90 -16.75 -25.19
CA GLN A 506 21.55 -17.21 -23.96
C GLN A 506 20.66 -17.04 -22.72
N GLU A 507 20.02 -15.89 -22.55
CA GLU A 507 19.11 -15.64 -21.41
C GLU A 507 17.85 -16.50 -21.49
N ALA A 508 17.29 -16.66 -22.70
CA ALA A 508 16.17 -17.56 -22.94
C ALA A 508 16.52 -19.00 -22.57
N GLN A 509 17.73 -19.45 -22.96
CA GLN A 509 18.21 -20.78 -22.59
C GLN A 509 18.41 -20.94 -21.07
N ILE A 510 18.96 -19.92 -20.39
CA ILE A 510 19.12 -19.96 -18.92
C ILE A 510 17.75 -20.06 -18.23
N LEU A 511 16.77 -19.25 -18.63
CA LEU A 511 15.42 -19.31 -18.07
C LEU A 511 14.76 -20.67 -18.35
N PHE A 512 14.87 -21.16 -19.59
CA PHE A 512 14.37 -22.46 -19.98
C PHE A 512 14.99 -23.58 -19.15
N ASP A 513 16.30 -23.57 -18.96
CA ASP A 513 17.03 -24.59 -18.20
C ASP A 513 16.67 -24.57 -16.71
N LEU A 514 16.46 -23.37 -16.17
CA LEU A 514 16.12 -23.15 -14.77
C LEU A 514 14.73 -23.71 -14.41
N LEU A 515 13.76 -23.69 -15.32
CA LEU A 515 12.42 -24.21 -15.05
C LEU A 515 12.39 -25.75 -15.02
N PRO A 516 11.64 -26.36 -14.09
CA PRO A 516 11.56 -27.83 -13.97
C PRO A 516 10.60 -28.49 -14.97
N PHE A 517 10.05 -27.75 -15.93
CA PHE A 517 9.11 -28.25 -16.92
C PHE A 517 9.29 -27.54 -18.27
N LYS A 518 8.59 -28.03 -19.28
CA LYS A 518 8.41 -27.40 -20.59
C LYS A 518 6.91 -27.28 -20.86
N ALA A 519 6.51 -26.19 -21.49
CA ALA A 519 5.17 -26.02 -22.04
C ALA A 519 5.27 -25.03 -23.21
N LYS A 520 4.31 -25.11 -24.13
CA LYS A 520 4.27 -24.23 -25.31
C LYS A 520 3.59 -22.91 -25.03
N SER A 521 2.57 -22.95 -24.18
CA SER A 521 1.71 -21.80 -23.89
C SER A 521 1.11 -21.95 -22.49
N TYR A 522 0.65 -20.83 -21.95
CA TYR A 522 -0.09 -20.77 -20.70
C TYR A 522 -1.19 -19.73 -20.81
N GLN A 523 -2.36 -20.06 -20.24
CA GLN A 523 -3.50 -19.17 -20.16
C GLN A 523 -4.06 -19.17 -18.75
N CYS A 524 -4.19 -17.99 -18.13
CA CYS A 524 -4.91 -17.83 -16.87
C CYS A 524 -6.30 -17.27 -17.15
N ASP A 525 -7.32 -17.81 -16.47
CA ASP A 525 -8.65 -17.22 -16.41
C ASP A 525 -8.94 -16.79 -14.96
N PRO A 526 -8.64 -15.54 -14.57
CA PRO A 526 -8.84 -15.05 -13.21
C PRO A 526 -10.32 -14.93 -12.83
N SER A 527 -11.25 -15.09 -13.78
CA SER A 527 -12.70 -14.97 -13.51
C SER A 527 -13.30 -16.17 -12.76
N LYS A 528 -12.55 -17.26 -12.59
CA LYS A 528 -13.02 -18.51 -11.95
C LYS A 528 -12.08 -19.00 -10.85
N PRO A 529 -12.04 -18.31 -9.70
CA PRO A 529 -11.24 -18.76 -8.57
C PRO A 529 -11.79 -20.07 -7.97
N GLU A 530 -10.89 -20.98 -7.61
CA GLU A 530 -11.22 -22.28 -7.05
C GLU A 530 -10.67 -22.46 -5.63
N ASN A 531 -11.27 -23.38 -4.86
CA ASN A 531 -10.65 -23.85 -3.63
C ASN A 531 -9.74 -25.04 -3.94
N ILE A 532 -8.49 -25.00 -3.52
CA ILE A 532 -7.52 -26.06 -3.79
C ILE A 532 -7.10 -26.72 -2.49
N SER A 533 -7.10 -28.05 -2.46
CA SER A 533 -6.58 -28.85 -1.36
C SER A 533 -5.28 -29.55 -1.79
N CYS A 534 -4.16 -29.20 -1.17
CA CYS A 534 -2.86 -29.77 -1.52
C CYS A 534 -2.47 -30.88 -0.54
N THR A 535 -2.11 -32.05 -1.06
CA THR A 535 -1.64 -33.20 -0.27
C THR A 535 -0.13 -33.43 -0.35
N HIS A 536 0.55 -32.64 -1.18
CA HIS A 536 1.98 -32.77 -1.44
C HIS A 536 2.81 -32.54 -0.15
N PRO A 537 3.87 -33.34 0.11
CA PRO A 537 4.63 -33.26 1.34
C PRO A 537 5.15 -31.86 1.69
N LEU A 538 5.52 -31.05 0.67
CA LEU A 538 5.93 -29.65 0.85
C LEU A 538 4.88 -28.80 1.57
N PHE A 539 3.59 -29.11 1.43
CA PHE A 539 2.48 -28.32 1.98
C PHE A 539 1.91 -28.89 3.28
N ARG A 540 2.24 -30.14 3.62
CA ARG A 540 1.84 -30.75 4.90
C ARG A 540 2.48 -30.02 6.09
N SER A 541 3.72 -29.55 5.94
CA SER A 541 4.46 -28.78 6.96
C SER A 541 3.92 -27.37 7.19
N CYS A 542 3.18 -26.83 6.23
CA CYS A 542 2.66 -25.46 6.26
C CYS A 542 1.21 -25.38 6.79
N HIS A 543 0.58 -26.54 7.05
CA HIS A 543 -0.84 -26.68 7.41
C HIS A 543 -1.83 -26.12 6.38
N ILE A 544 -1.40 -26.03 5.12
CA ILE A 544 -2.25 -25.56 4.02
C ILE A 544 -2.85 -26.79 3.37
N GLY A 545 -3.81 -27.37 4.08
CA GLY A 545 -4.70 -28.34 3.46
C GLY A 545 -5.71 -27.68 2.53
N ARG A 546 -5.80 -26.34 2.51
CA ARG A 546 -6.78 -25.63 1.69
C ARG A 546 -6.38 -24.18 1.42
N LEU A 547 -6.19 -23.83 0.16
CA LEU A 547 -6.22 -22.44 -0.30
C LEU A 547 -7.62 -22.09 -0.79
N ARG A 548 -8.07 -20.86 -0.55
CA ARG A 548 -9.38 -20.37 -0.99
C ARG A 548 -9.21 -19.28 -2.02
N ASN A 549 -10.11 -19.26 -2.99
CA ASN A 549 -10.18 -18.30 -4.08
C ASN A 549 -8.90 -18.21 -4.91
N VAL A 550 -8.30 -19.36 -5.21
CA VAL A 550 -7.07 -19.44 -6.01
C VAL A 550 -7.44 -19.39 -7.49
N SER A 551 -6.85 -18.46 -8.22
CA SER A 551 -6.89 -18.47 -9.68
C SER A 551 -5.68 -19.25 -10.19
N THR A 552 -5.91 -20.26 -11.04
CA THR A 552 -4.85 -21.05 -11.70
C THR A 552 -5.03 -20.99 -13.20
N GLY A 553 -3.94 -21.14 -13.94
CA GLY A 553 -3.98 -21.25 -15.40
C GLY A 553 -3.81 -22.67 -15.90
N SER A 554 -4.13 -22.87 -17.17
CA SER A 554 -3.91 -24.08 -17.94
C SER A 554 -2.68 -23.98 -18.82
N PHE A 555 -2.06 -25.12 -19.09
CA PHE A 555 -0.86 -25.24 -19.91
C PHE A 555 -1.12 -26.03 -21.20
N ASP A 556 -0.47 -25.64 -22.28
CA ASP A 556 -0.41 -26.41 -23.53
C ASP A 556 0.92 -27.15 -23.67
N GLU A 557 0.87 -28.41 -24.11
CA GLU A 557 2.05 -29.28 -24.32
C GLU A 557 2.95 -29.36 -23.06
N PHE A 558 2.33 -29.45 -21.90
CA PHE A 558 3.01 -29.49 -20.61
C PHE A 558 3.74 -30.82 -20.37
N VAL A 559 5.05 -30.76 -20.20
CA VAL A 559 5.93 -31.91 -19.97
C VAL A 559 6.89 -31.60 -18.83
N LEU A 560 6.90 -32.44 -17.80
CA LEU A 560 7.86 -32.36 -16.71
C LEU A 560 9.27 -32.75 -17.21
N LYS A 561 10.31 -32.05 -16.72
CA LYS A 561 11.68 -32.51 -16.92
C LYS A 561 11.98 -33.69 -15.98
N ASP A 562 12.98 -34.48 -16.33
CA ASP A 562 13.41 -35.60 -15.51
C ASP A 562 13.74 -35.16 -14.08
N GLY A 563 13.14 -35.85 -13.10
CA GLY A 563 13.32 -35.54 -11.68
C GLY A 563 12.53 -34.33 -11.16
N ALA A 564 11.64 -33.75 -11.97
CA ALA A 564 10.67 -32.77 -11.51
C ALA A 564 9.39 -33.45 -11.01
N ASP A 565 8.80 -32.88 -9.97
CA ASP A 565 7.55 -33.32 -9.34
C ASP A 565 6.45 -32.27 -9.53
N LEU A 566 5.24 -32.77 -9.84
CA LEU A 566 4.04 -31.95 -9.90
C LEU A 566 3.50 -31.69 -8.49
N ILE A 567 3.10 -30.46 -8.21
CA ILE A 567 2.27 -30.14 -7.05
C ILE A 567 0.81 -30.17 -7.52
N PRO A 568 0.00 -31.14 -7.05
CA PRO A 568 -1.35 -31.34 -7.55
C PRO A 568 -2.21 -30.11 -7.25
N GLY A 569 -2.89 -29.63 -8.29
CA GLY A 569 -4.08 -28.79 -8.16
C GLY A 569 -5.33 -29.67 -8.13
N ASN A 570 -6.48 -29.11 -8.50
CA ASN A 570 -7.72 -29.89 -8.63
C ASN A 570 -7.70 -30.82 -9.87
N GLU A 571 -6.93 -30.50 -10.92
CA GLU A 571 -6.81 -31.25 -12.18
C GLU A 571 -5.37 -31.19 -12.75
N ASP A 572 -4.96 -32.20 -13.55
CA ASP A 572 -3.59 -32.35 -14.07
C ASP A 572 -3.14 -31.23 -15.04
N SER A 573 -4.08 -30.61 -15.76
CA SER A 573 -3.84 -29.47 -16.65
C SER A 573 -3.78 -28.13 -15.90
N ARG A 574 -4.08 -28.13 -14.59
CA ARG A 574 -4.07 -26.97 -13.69
C ARG A 574 -3.28 -27.26 -12.41
N PRO A 575 -2.00 -27.69 -12.50
CA PRO A 575 -1.21 -27.96 -11.32
C PRO A 575 -1.03 -26.68 -10.49
N LEU A 576 -0.99 -26.80 -9.16
CA LEU A 576 -0.72 -25.66 -8.28
C LEU A 576 0.73 -25.18 -8.45
N GLY A 577 1.64 -26.08 -8.82
CA GLY A 577 3.02 -25.74 -9.10
C GLY A 577 3.83 -26.92 -9.60
N VAL A 578 5.10 -26.67 -9.90
CA VAL A 578 6.08 -27.68 -10.31
C VAL A 578 7.36 -27.41 -9.55
N ILE A 579 7.95 -28.45 -8.99
CA ILE A 579 9.25 -28.36 -8.33
C ILE A 579 10.26 -29.28 -9.01
N GLY A 580 11.51 -28.83 -9.17
CA GLY A 580 12.60 -29.68 -9.62
C GLY A 580 13.95 -29.17 -9.12
N ALA A 581 14.98 -29.99 -9.27
CA ALA A 581 16.34 -29.61 -8.92
C ALA A 581 17.00 -28.79 -10.03
N TYR A 582 17.83 -27.83 -9.64
CA TYR A 582 18.75 -27.13 -10.54
C TYR A 582 20.10 -26.95 -9.84
N GLY A 583 21.11 -27.74 -10.27
CA GLY A 583 22.35 -27.88 -9.52
C GLY A 583 22.10 -28.41 -8.10
N LYS A 584 22.56 -27.68 -7.08
CA LYS A 584 22.34 -28.03 -5.66
C LYS A 584 21.03 -27.45 -5.10
N GLY A 585 20.44 -26.48 -5.79
CA GLY A 585 19.20 -25.81 -5.38
C GLY A 585 17.95 -26.47 -5.93
N LYS A 586 16.81 -25.91 -5.54
CA LYS A 586 15.48 -26.31 -6.04
C LYS A 586 14.79 -25.12 -6.69
N VAL A 587 14.09 -25.36 -7.78
CA VAL A 587 13.25 -24.37 -8.44
C VAL A 587 11.80 -24.80 -8.29
N LEU A 588 11.01 -23.95 -7.67
CA LEU A 588 9.58 -24.10 -7.48
C LEU A 588 8.87 -23.03 -8.31
N PHE A 589 8.15 -23.46 -9.32
CA PHE A 589 7.20 -22.61 -10.03
C PHE A 589 5.82 -22.76 -9.39
N LEU A 590 5.18 -21.66 -9.01
CA LEU A 590 3.83 -21.60 -8.47
C LEU A 590 2.90 -20.97 -9.50
N ASN A 591 1.88 -21.75 -9.90
CA ASN A 591 0.79 -21.34 -10.79
C ASN A 591 -0.23 -20.35 -10.17
N PRO A 592 -0.45 -20.24 -8.85
CA PRO A 592 -1.51 -19.39 -8.34
C PRO A 592 -1.15 -17.90 -8.40
N ASP A 593 -2.12 -17.09 -8.82
CA ASP A 593 -2.14 -15.67 -8.48
C ASP A 593 -2.50 -15.51 -7.00
N LEU A 594 -1.57 -14.97 -6.21
CA LEU A 594 -1.74 -14.76 -4.77
C LEU A 594 -2.57 -13.52 -4.45
N GLU A 595 -2.86 -12.64 -5.42
CA GLU A 595 -3.64 -11.43 -5.19
C GLU A 595 -5.06 -11.74 -4.72
N ASN A 596 -5.66 -12.84 -5.19
CA ASN A 596 -7.03 -13.23 -4.86
C ASN A 596 -7.13 -14.21 -3.67
N VAL A 597 -5.98 -14.67 -3.18
CA VAL A 597 -5.91 -15.54 -2.01
C VAL A 597 -6.28 -14.75 -0.77
N HIS A 598 -7.09 -15.36 0.10
CA HIS A 598 -7.46 -14.76 1.37
C HIS A 598 -6.19 -14.32 2.17
N PRO A 599 -6.06 -13.07 2.63
CA PRO A 599 -4.80 -12.57 3.20
C PRO A 599 -4.26 -13.37 4.39
N GLY A 600 -5.15 -13.99 5.17
CA GLY A 600 -4.79 -14.86 6.29
C GLY A 600 -4.16 -16.20 5.90
N ASP A 601 -4.27 -16.61 4.65
CA ASP A 601 -3.72 -17.87 4.13
C ASP A 601 -2.37 -17.66 3.42
N ILE A 602 -2.02 -16.41 3.06
CA ILE A 602 -0.82 -16.06 2.30
C ILE A 602 0.46 -16.31 3.12
N GLU A 603 0.56 -15.78 4.34
CA GLU A 603 1.77 -15.96 5.15
C GLU A 603 2.05 -17.43 5.49
N PRO A 604 1.08 -18.24 5.98
CA PRO A 604 1.31 -19.67 6.17
C PRO A 604 1.83 -20.34 4.90
N PHE A 605 1.30 -19.94 3.73
CA PHE A 605 1.70 -20.41 2.42
C PHE A 605 3.13 -20.07 2.06
N VAL A 606 3.47 -18.80 2.07
CA VAL A 606 4.79 -18.34 1.67
C VAL A 606 5.84 -18.83 2.66
N GLY A 607 5.61 -18.65 3.97
CA GLY A 607 6.56 -19.05 5.02
C GLY A 607 6.77 -20.55 5.09
N GLY A 608 5.69 -21.31 4.95
CA GLY A 608 5.75 -22.76 4.91
C GLY A 608 6.53 -23.30 3.70
N ILE A 609 6.30 -22.74 2.50
CA ILE A 609 7.07 -23.10 1.28
C ILE A 609 8.54 -22.76 1.46
N ALA A 610 8.85 -21.53 1.88
CA ALA A 610 10.22 -21.08 2.07
C ALA A 610 10.97 -21.99 3.06
N ALA A 611 10.32 -22.38 4.16
CA ALA A 611 10.89 -23.29 5.12
C ALA A 611 11.05 -24.73 4.58
N ALA A 612 10.03 -25.26 3.89
CA ALA A 612 10.08 -26.62 3.35
C ALA A 612 11.22 -26.78 2.32
N LEU A 613 11.44 -25.78 1.46
CA LEU A 613 12.51 -25.80 0.47
C LEU A 613 13.89 -25.85 1.12
N SER A 614 14.11 -25.08 2.18
CA SER A 614 15.38 -24.99 2.90
C SER A 614 15.56 -26.04 4.01
N GLY A 615 14.63 -26.99 4.17
CA GLY A 615 14.69 -27.97 5.27
C GLY A 615 14.55 -27.33 6.67
N ASN A 616 13.83 -26.23 6.76
CA ASN A 616 13.52 -25.47 7.97
C ASN A 616 12.05 -25.70 8.37
N THR A 617 11.63 -25.12 9.49
CA THR A 617 10.21 -25.03 9.88
C THR A 617 9.76 -23.58 9.89
N TYR A 618 8.47 -23.36 9.69
CA TYR A 618 7.86 -22.04 9.83
C TYR A 618 6.60 -22.15 10.66
N GLU A 619 6.55 -21.40 11.75
CA GLU A 619 5.35 -21.22 12.55
C GLU A 619 4.68 -19.91 12.12
N PRO A 620 3.48 -19.95 11.50
CA PRO A 620 2.78 -18.74 11.08
C PRO A 620 2.37 -17.89 12.28
N ARG A 621 2.22 -16.58 12.08
CA ARG A 621 1.79 -15.70 13.17
C ARG A 621 0.44 -16.10 13.74
N SER A 622 0.27 -15.85 15.03
CA SER A 622 -1.00 -16.01 15.75
C SER A 622 -1.71 -14.67 16.03
N GLY A 623 -1.03 -13.56 15.76
CA GLY A 623 -1.48 -12.18 15.98
C GLY A 623 -0.27 -11.24 16.00
N TRP A 624 -0.41 -10.07 16.62
CA TRP A 624 0.70 -9.15 16.84
C TRP A 624 1.13 -9.15 18.32
N PRO A 625 2.44 -9.12 18.63
CA PRO A 625 2.90 -8.88 19.99
C PRO A 625 2.55 -7.45 20.41
N ARG A 626 2.47 -7.20 21.72
CA ARG A 626 2.05 -5.89 22.26
C ARG A 626 3.01 -4.77 21.91
N GLU A 627 4.23 -5.09 21.53
CA GLU A 627 5.32 -4.19 21.18
C GLU A 627 5.33 -3.87 19.68
N SER A 628 4.52 -4.56 18.87
CA SER A 628 4.42 -4.34 17.43
C SER A 628 3.91 -2.93 17.11
N PRO A 629 4.47 -2.23 16.09
CA PRO A 629 3.94 -0.95 15.62
C PRO A 629 2.47 -1.03 15.17
N PHE A 630 1.99 -2.22 14.83
CA PHE A 630 0.62 -2.46 14.36
C PHE A 630 -0.35 -2.81 15.50
N PHE A 631 0.15 -2.98 16.74
CA PHE A 631 -0.67 -3.25 17.91
C PHE A 631 -1.11 -1.95 18.59
N GLY A 632 -2.41 -1.85 18.84
CA GLY A 632 -3.04 -0.69 19.43
C GLY A 632 -4.50 -0.95 19.72
N ASP A 633 -5.23 0.13 20.00
CA ASP A 633 -6.66 0.08 20.31
C ASP A 633 -7.35 1.31 19.71
N MET A 634 -8.65 1.21 19.45
CA MET A 634 -9.48 2.32 18.97
C MET A 634 -10.85 2.33 19.63
N THR A 635 -11.56 3.45 19.57
CA THR A 635 -12.92 3.55 20.07
C THR A 635 -13.81 4.37 19.14
N LEU A 636 -15.08 3.95 19.04
CA LEU A 636 -16.19 4.74 18.51
C LEU A 636 -17.13 5.03 19.67
N GLY A 637 -17.22 6.28 20.10
CA GLY A 637 -18.05 6.73 21.22
C GLY A 637 -19.29 7.48 20.74
N CYS A 638 -20.36 7.41 21.54
CA CYS A 638 -21.58 8.19 21.41
C CYS A 638 -22.01 8.71 22.78
N LEU A 639 -22.24 10.02 22.88
CA LEU A 639 -22.57 10.71 24.13
C LEU A 639 -24.06 10.65 24.49
N ASN A 640 -24.86 9.98 23.67
CA ASN A 640 -26.29 9.77 23.88
C ASN A 640 -26.52 8.39 24.53
N THR A 641 -27.25 8.39 25.66
CA THR A 641 -27.50 7.17 26.47
C THR A 641 -28.54 6.24 25.86
N ASP A 642 -29.39 6.74 24.97
CA ASP A 642 -30.36 6.02 24.14
C ASP A 642 -29.72 5.35 22.91
N GLY A 643 -28.38 5.44 22.77
CA GLY A 643 -27.64 4.77 21.72
C GLY A 643 -27.77 3.24 21.73
N GLU A 644 -27.90 2.67 20.54
CA GLU A 644 -27.88 1.22 20.31
C GLU A 644 -26.60 0.85 19.56
N ALA A 645 -25.93 -0.20 20.00
CA ALA A 645 -24.68 -0.65 19.41
C ALA A 645 -24.88 -1.96 18.65
N LEU A 646 -24.35 -2.01 17.43
CA LEU A 646 -24.11 -3.22 16.65
C LEU A 646 -22.60 -3.52 16.72
N PRO A 647 -22.14 -4.42 17.60
CA PRO A 647 -20.72 -4.58 17.88
C PRO A 647 -19.93 -5.12 16.69
N VAL A 648 -20.58 -5.95 15.87
CA VAL A 648 -20.00 -6.57 14.68
C VAL A 648 -21.04 -6.58 13.57
N TRP A 649 -20.64 -6.10 12.39
CA TRP A 649 -21.30 -6.36 11.13
C TRP A 649 -20.24 -6.76 10.08
N THR A 650 -20.62 -7.63 9.15
CA THR A 650 -19.72 -8.12 8.11
C THR A 650 -20.31 -8.05 6.70
N GLN A 651 -21.62 -7.82 6.59
CA GLN A 651 -22.33 -7.65 5.33
C GLN A 651 -23.04 -6.29 5.33
N LYS A 652 -23.13 -5.66 4.16
CA LYS A 652 -23.77 -4.34 3.98
C LYS A 652 -25.26 -4.37 4.37
N GLU A 653 -25.93 -5.50 4.19
CA GLU A 653 -27.34 -5.67 4.56
C GLU A 653 -27.56 -5.51 6.07
N ASP A 654 -26.62 -5.94 6.91
CA ASP A 654 -26.72 -5.84 8.37
C ASP A 654 -26.76 -4.38 8.81
N ILE A 655 -25.88 -3.54 8.25
CA ILE A 655 -25.80 -2.12 8.59
C ILE A 655 -26.97 -1.33 7.99
N ILE A 656 -27.50 -1.72 6.82
CA ILE A 656 -28.70 -1.11 6.22
C ILE A 656 -29.95 -1.42 7.06
N GLU A 657 -30.13 -2.67 7.49
CA GLU A 657 -31.22 -3.05 8.40
C GLU A 657 -31.11 -2.30 9.74
N PHE A 658 -29.88 -2.18 10.27
CA PHE A 658 -29.60 -1.45 11.49
C PHE A 658 -29.85 0.05 11.36
N LEU A 659 -29.50 0.66 10.23
CA LEU A 659 -29.85 2.03 9.91
C LEU A 659 -31.38 2.23 9.84
N GLY A 660 -32.11 1.24 9.31
CA GLY A 660 -33.57 1.26 9.20
C GLY A 660 -34.35 0.96 10.50
N GLY A 661 -33.67 0.83 11.64
CA GLY A 661 -34.32 0.58 12.95
C GLY A 661 -34.54 -0.89 13.30
N ARG A 662 -34.21 -1.83 12.41
CA ARG A 662 -34.25 -3.27 12.72
C ARG A 662 -32.93 -3.70 13.36
N SER A 663 -32.94 -4.76 14.16
CA SER A 663 -31.70 -5.37 14.65
C SER A 663 -31.40 -6.60 13.79
N PRO A 664 -30.17 -6.77 13.28
CA PRO A 664 -29.81 -7.92 12.45
C PRO A 664 -30.09 -9.25 13.17
N ARG A 665 -30.51 -10.28 12.41
CA ARG A 665 -30.91 -11.58 12.97
C ARG A 665 -29.77 -12.33 13.68
N LYS A 666 -28.50 -12.02 13.37
CA LYS A 666 -27.30 -12.59 14.00
C LYS A 666 -26.41 -11.47 14.51
N VAL A 667 -26.46 -11.22 15.82
CA VAL A 667 -25.49 -10.34 16.49
C VAL A 667 -24.34 -11.22 16.98
N PHE A 668 -23.18 -11.15 16.34
CA PHE A 668 -21.97 -11.78 16.87
C PHE A 668 -21.49 -10.98 18.08
N SER A 669 -21.57 -11.56 19.27
CA SER A 669 -20.90 -11.00 20.45
C SER A 669 -19.47 -11.54 20.53
N SER A 670 -18.49 -10.63 20.39
CA SER A 670 -17.09 -10.80 20.79
C SER A 670 -16.40 -12.13 20.42
N THR A 671 -16.57 -12.64 19.20
CA THR A 671 -15.67 -13.66 18.66
C THR A 671 -14.37 -12.98 18.19
N LEU A 672 -13.29 -13.75 18.10
CA LEU A 672 -12.04 -13.27 17.51
C LEU A 672 -12.13 -13.43 16.00
N THR A 673 -11.68 -12.44 15.23
CA THR A 673 -11.54 -12.63 13.79
C THR A 673 -10.50 -13.69 13.45
N ARG A 674 -10.63 -14.28 12.26
CA ARG A 674 -9.57 -15.05 11.63
C ARG A 674 -8.39 -14.11 11.33
N ILE A 675 -7.17 -14.65 11.27
CA ILE A 675 -6.04 -13.94 10.66
C ILE A 675 -6.43 -13.51 9.24
N GLY A 676 -6.08 -12.28 8.85
CA GLY A 676 -6.44 -11.69 7.57
C GLY A 676 -7.77 -10.94 7.54
N GLU A 677 -8.59 -11.00 8.60
CA GLU A 677 -9.92 -10.38 8.66
C GLU A 677 -10.05 -9.45 9.86
N SER A 678 -10.85 -8.41 9.70
CA SER A 678 -11.27 -7.50 10.76
C SER A 678 -12.80 -7.39 10.85
N PHE A 679 -13.29 -6.72 11.90
CA PHE A 679 -14.70 -6.38 12.08
C PHE A 679 -14.91 -4.88 11.98
N ALA A 680 -16.09 -4.50 11.51
CA ALA A 680 -16.64 -3.16 11.74
C ALA A 680 -17.76 -3.22 12.77
N GLY A 681 -17.91 -2.11 13.49
CA GLY A 681 -18.97 -1.90 14.47
C GLY A 681 -19.72 -0.60 14.18
N ALA A 682 -20.96 -0.52 14.62
CA ALA A 682 -21.79 0.67 14.44
C ALA A 682 -22.54 1.05 15.72
N ILE A 683 -22.79 2.35 15.89
CA ILE A 683 -23.69 2.89 16.91
C ILE A 683 -24.75 3.71 16.20
N ARG A 684 -26.03 3.48 16.52
CA ARG A 684 -27.14 4.33 16.09
C ARG A 684 -27.76 5.04 17.28
N VAL A 685 -28.27 6.24 17.05
CA VAL A 685 -28.96 7.06 18.05
C VAL A 685 -30.33 7.43 17.51
N PRO A 686 -31.42 7.11 18.22
CA PRO A 686 -32.75 7.51 17.79
C PRO A 686 -32.94 9.02 17.95
N TYR A 687 -33.72 9.61 17.05
CA TYR A 687 -34.20 10.98 17.18
C TYR A 687 -35.68 11.07 16.85
N GLN A 688 -36.35 12.01 17.51
CA GLN A 688 -37.72 12.41 17.25
C GLN A 688 -37.76 13.93 17.40
N LEU A 689 -38.17 14.63 16.36
CA LEU A 689 -38.14 16.08 16.28
C LEU A 689 -39.53 16.59 15.87
N GLU A 690 -40.13 17.44 16.70
CA GLU A 690 -41.31 18.21 16.34
C GLU A 690 -40.94 19.31 15.31
N PRO A 691 -41.91 19.92 14.59
CA PRO A 691 -41.64 20.97 13.61
C PRO A 691 -40.78 22.11 14.19
N GLY A 692 -39.65 22.42 13.54
CA GLY A 692 -38.69 23.43 13.98
C GLY A 692 -37.76 23.02 15.12
N GLU A 693 -37.94 21.84 15.72
CA GLU A 693 -37.07 21.32 16.78
C GLU A 693 -35.70 20.93 16.24
N GLU A 694 -34.69 21.07 17.10
CA GLU A 694 -33.30 20.75 16.81
C GLU A 694 -32.72 19.81 17.87
N LYS A 695 -31.93 18.82 17.44
CA LYS A 695 -31.15 17.94 18.31
C LYS A 695 -29.72 17.85 17.83
N VAL A 696 -28.79 17.85 18.78
CA VAL A 696 -27.37 17.53 18.54
C VAL A 696 -27.08 16.11 19.00
N ILE A 697 -26.40 15.35 18.16
CA ILE A 697 -25.95 13.99 18.43
C ILE A 697 -24.44 13.95 18.19
N SER A 698 -23.68 13.53 19.21
CA SER A 698 -22.21 13.62 19.18
C SER A 698 -21.56 12.23 19.17
N PHE A 699 -20.70 12.02 18.19
CA PHE A 699 -19.82 10.85 18.11
C PHE A 699 -18.35 11.23 18.31
N THR A 700 -17.56 10.29 18.78
CA THR A 700 -16.10 10.44 18.86
C THR A 700 -15.40 9.23 18.26
N ILE A 701 -14.26 9.46 17.63
CA ILE A 701 -13.29 8.43 17.25
C ILE A 701 -12.01 8.72 18.02
N SER A 702 -11.48 7.71 18.73
CA SER A 702 -10.18 7.81 19.41
C SER A 702 -9.30 6.61 19.15
N TRP A 703 -7.99 6.77 19.29
CA TRP A 703 -7.02 5.70 18.99
C TRP A 703 -5.82 5.71 19.95
N SER A 704 -5.13 4.57 20.06
CA SER A 704 -3.91 4.44 20.84
C SER A 704 -2.99 3.38 20.25
N PHE A 705 -2.02 3.83 19.45
CA PHE A 705 -0.94 3.02 18.88
C PHE A 705 0.39 3.36 19.54
N PRO A 706 0.72 2.77 20.70
CA PRO A 706 1.82 3.22 21.57
C PRO A 706 3.23 2.92 21.04
N ASN A 707 3.34 2.12 20.00
CA ASN A 707 4.60 1.54 19.52
C ASN A 707 5.06 2.28 18.26
N HIS A 708 5.42 3.55 18.40
CA HIS A 708 6.00 4.32 17.31
C HIS A 708 7.51 4.10 17.22
N TYR A 709 8.03 3.89 16.01
CA TYR A 709 9.45 3.69 15.70
C TYR A 709 9.91 4.71 14.66
N ILE A 710 11.13 5.25 14.82
CA ILE A 710 11.74 6.20 13.87
C ILE A 710 12.70 5.45 12.91
N GLN A 711 12.64 5.81 11.62
CA GLN A 711 13.41 5.39 10.43
C GLN A 711 13.02 4.08 9.69
N ASP A 712 13.18 4.20 8.36
CA ASP A 712 12.79 3.39 7.18
C ASP A 712 11.53 2.52 7.32
N ILE A 713 10.71 2.48 6.27
CA ILE A 713 9.32 1.97 6.21
C ILE A 713 9.18 0.52 6.74
N PHE A 714 10.32 -0.14 6.94
CA PHE A 714 10.57 -1.55 6.89
C PHE A 714 11.67 -2.07 7.86
N THR A 715 12.43 -1.21 8.54
CA THR A 715 13.47 -1.62 9.52
C THR A 715 13.44 -0.75 10.79
N PRO A 716 12.60 -1.07 11.79
CA PRO A 716 12.53 -0.30 13.02
C PRO A 716 13.81 -0.44 13.84
N SER A 717 14.59 0.64 13.96
CA SER A 717 15.82 0.65 14.76
C SER A 717 15.64 1.27 16.15
N PHE A 718 14.73 2.25 16.31
CA PHE A 718 14.50 2.92 17.59
C PHE A 718 13.02 3.17 17.88
N ARG A 719 12.53 2.62 18.99
CA ARG A 719 11.19 2.92 19.52
C ARG A 719 11.19 4.28 20.21
N VAL A 720 10.36 5.20 19.74
CA VAL A 720 10.19 6.54 20.33
C VAL A 720 8.86 6.66 21.08
N GLY A 721 7.84 5.91 20.66
CA GLY A 721 6.49 6.03 21.23
C GLY A 721 5.82 7.37 20.89
N ASN A 722 4.60 7.57 21.38
CA ASN A 722 3.85 8.82 21.23
C ASN A 722 3.78 9.57 22.56
N TYR A 723 3.69 10.90 22.53
CA TYR A 723 3.62 11.73 23.73
C TYR A 723 2.43 11.35 24.63
N TYR A 724 1.27 11.06 24.06
CA TYR A 724 0.10 10.61 24.84
C TYR A 724 0.33 9.29 25.61
N ASN A 725 1.39 8.54 25.31
CA ASN A 725 1.77 7.38 26.12
C ASN A 725 2.24 7.79 27.52
N THR A 726 2.87 8.96 27.70
CA THR A 726 3.31 9.44 29.02
C THR A 726 2.14 9.91 29.89
N CYS A 727 1.00 10.20 29.26
CA CYS A 727 -0.26 10.52 29.93
C CYS A 727 -0.99 9.25 30.44
N SER A 728 -0.60 8.06 29.97
CA SER A 728 -1.24 6.78 30.31
C SER A 728 -0.29 5.83 31.06
N LYS A 729 -0.83 5.00 31.95
CA LYS A 729 -0.07 4.45 33.07
C LYS A 729 0.60 3.08 32.86
N THR A 730 0.60 2.56 31.64
CA THR A 730 1.16 1.22 31.37
C THR A 730 2.47 1.39 30.62
N PRO A 731 3.64 1.31 31.28
CA PRO A 731 4.89 1.25 30.55
C PRO A 731 4.83 0.01 29.63
N PRO A 732 5.24 0.11 28.36
CA PRO A 732 5.53 -1.09 27.61
C PRO A 732 6.63 -1.82 28.37
N THR A 733 6.36 -3.04 28.82
CA THR A 733 7.39 -3.89 29.40
C THR A 733 8.39 -4.24 28.31
N ALA A 734 9.43 -3.43 28.19
CA ALA A 734 10.63 -3.76 27.44
C ALA A 734 11.39 -4.82 28.26
N SER A 735 11.10 -6.10 28.01
CA SER A 735 11.98 -7.16 28.49
C SER A 735 13.20 -7.25 27.57
N ASN A 736 14.33 -6.80 28.12
CA ASN A 736 15.71 -7.20 27.86
C ASN A 736 16.26 -7.05 26.42
N ASN A 737 16.86 -5.89 26.15
CA ASN A 737 18.25 -5.77 25.61
C ASN A 737 18.72 -4.32 25.32
N SER A 738 18.13 -3.27 25.90
CA SER A 738 18.62 -1.89 25.75
C SER A 738 19.43 -1.36 26.95
N HIS A 739 19.95 -2.27 27.79
CA HIS A 739 20.63 -1.92 29.04
C HIS A 739 22.02 -1.26 28.89
N GLU A 740 22.52 -1.00 27.68
CA GLU A 740 23.85 -0.41 27.47
C GLU A 740 23.89 1.05 26.99
N ILE A 741 22.79 1.67 26.55
CA ILE A 741 22.84 3.07 26.05
C ILE A 741 22.44 4.13 27.09
N VAL A 742 21.83 3.73 28.22
CA VAL A 742 21.39 4.68 29.27
C VAL A 742 22.43 4.83 30.41
N ARG A 743 23.62 4.21 30.30
CA ARG A 743 24.67 4.33 31.33
C ARG A 743 25.66 5.50 31.13
N SER A 744 25.55 6.30 30.09
CA SER A 744 26.43 7.48 29.87
C SER A 744 25.83 8.84 30.24
N TRP A 745 24.60 8.89 30.78
CA TRP A 745 23.97 10.14 31.24
C TRP A 745 23.67 10.12 32.75
N LYS A 746 24.72 9.90 33.55
CA LYS A 746 24.75 10.30 34.97
C LYS A 746 25.78 11.41 35.14
N GLY A 747 25.32 12.65 35.26
CA GLY A 747 26.21 13.78 35.54
C GLY A 747 25.48 15.13 35.54
N GLU A 748 24.96 15.49 36.72
CA GLU A 748 24.67 16.86 37.21
C GLU A 748 23.48 17.67 36.66
N PRO A 749 22.77 18.42 37.54
CA PRO A 749 21.65 19.27 37.17
C PRO A 749 22.16 20.59 36.57
N CYS A 750 21.91 20.82 35.28
CA CYS A 750 22.32 22.04 34.61
C CYS A 750 21.34 23.18 34.93
N SER A 751 21.57 23.88 36.02
CA SER A 751 21.15 25.27 36.19
C SER A 751 22.11 26.17 35.40
N SER A 752 21.55 27.08 34.60
CA SER A 752 22.24 28.11 33.79
C SER A 752 23.10 27.63 32.61
N MET A 753 22.51 27.60 31.42
CA MET A 753 23.21 27.98 30.19
C MET A 753 22.28 28.80 29.29
N THR A 754 22.66 30.06 29.12
CA THR A 754 22.22 30.97 28.07
C THR A 754 22.42 30.31 26.71
N CYS A 755 21.33 30.01 26.01
CA CYS A 755 21.37 29.53 24.64
C CYS A 755 21.77 30.70 23.72
N SER A 756 23.06 30.79 23.41
CA SER A 756 23.60 31.66 22.36
C SER A 756 24.11 30.74 21.26
N ILE A 757 23.73 31.08 20.02
CA ILE A 757 24.21 30.60 18.69
C ILE A 757 23.10 29.91 17.89
N VAL A 758 22.29 30.76 17.27
CA VAL A 758 21.80 30.59 15.91
C VAL A 758 22.60 31.57 15.06
N PRO A 759 23.39 31.17 14.05
CA PRO A 759 23.81 32.12 13.04
C PRO A 759 22.59 32.42 12.14
N PRO A 760 22.30 33.70 11.85
CA PRO A 760 21.22 34.06 10.95
C PRO A 760 21.53 33.55 9.53
N PHE A 761 20.56 32.89 8.92
CA PHE A 761 20.56 32.63 7.48
C PHE A 761 20.64 33.98 6.72
N ARG A 762 21.61 34.08 5.82
CA ARG A 762 21.57 34.96 4.65
C ARG A 762 21.06 34.17 3.46
#